data_AF-A0A543IB59-F1
#
_entry.id   AF-A0A543IB59-F1
#
_cell.length_a   1.000
_cell.length_b   1.000
_cell.length_c   1.000
_cell.angle_alpha   90.00
_cell.angle_beta   90.00
_cell.angle_gamma   90.00
#
_symmetry.space_group_name_H-M   'P 1'
#
loop_
_entity.id
_entity.type
_entity.pdbx_description
1 polymer ?
#
loop_
_entity_poly.entity_id
_entity_poly.type
_entity_poly.pdbx_seq_one_letter_code
_entity_poly.pdbx_strand_id
1 'polypeptide(L)'
;MTSIGIRPKAAGAGPPAPRRPRSTWHAIANGVVLGWLALTAAAALAHPGLPVPRWLLVHLFLLGAVTNAIVTWTEHFATALLRLPPPGRWPMARLAILNAGIAAVLGGVAGGIPLIAAGGAGAVVAVVAAHVAVLAVRGRGALGGRFAHVVGWYVWAGAALVAGGSLGGLLASGRAPASWHAPTQAAHAHVNLLGWVGLTVLGTLFTLWPTVLRTRMDDGVGPIARWSLRAAVPGLAVATGGLLAGQRWIAAAGLLLYAGAAALALVPFVRTLLRRRPHTPASWMLAAGTAWFAVTLAADAARQSLDGLLPLVLVGFVGQTLLGALTFLLPVVLGGGPAALKANAAVLERLWAPRVAAVNAAVPLLVLPVPGWASRAGWIVAVAALGSFVVLAAATVLRTHRPSPVVAGITAGVLLTALAAGVAAGGGAEPSTSTVASSGTRTVEVALVDMRIRPGTIEAPPGTRLILRVTNKDAMQHDLRLATGQATPMLGQGETATLTVPPLEGTIDGWCTVPGHRAAGMTMQIKTVSGTTAQEGTARTPSGTSGESPQGHAHHGTGQLDLSAPMSPQWSPYDASLKPAPGGKEHRVEMRATDRELEVAPGVKQMMWTFNGTVPGPVLRGKVGDVFTVTFINDASMGHGIDFHAGSLAPDVPMRTIQPGERLTYRFKAEHAGAWLYHCSTMPMLQHMGNGMYGAVIIDPPDLPRVDREYVLVQGELYLGEPGSEEQVAKMRDGRPDAWAFNGTASGYAHAPLTARTGDRVRVWVVAAGPASGTAFHIVGAQFDTVYKEGAYQLRKGDDGGAQILDLAPGQGGFAEAVVPEAGHYPFVDHDMRHGESGAAGVLKVTD
;
A
#
# COMPACT_ATOMS: atom_id res chain seq x y z
N MET A 1 13.69 -19.61 78.45
CA MET A 1 12.62 -20.17 79.30
C MET A 1 11.45 -20.56 78.42
N THR A 2 10.92 -21.74 78.70
CA THR A 2 9.93 -22.58 78.02
C THR A 2 8.60 -21.91 77.69
N SER A 3 8.02 -22.24 76.53
CA SER A 3 6.61 -22.62 76.44
C SER A 3 6.35 -23.42 75.16
N ILE A 4 6.11 -24.71 75.35
CA ILE A 4 5.61 -25.66 74.37
C ILE A 4 4.09 -25.47 74.32
N GLY A 5 3.57 -25.11 73.14
CA GLY A 5 2.13 -25.06 72.87
C GLY A 5 1.76 -26.12 71.83
N ILE A 6 1.29 -27.28 72.31
CA ILE A 6 0.70 -28.34 71.49
C ILE A 6 -0.65 -27.84 70.94
N ARG A 7 -0.87 -27.94 69.62
CA ARG A 7 -2.21 -27.82 69.00
C ARG A 7 -2.67 -29.19 68.47
N PRO A 8 -3.97 -29.51 68.58
CA PRO A 8 -4.52 -30.84 68.35
C PRO A 8 -4.63 -31.20 66.86
N LYS A 9 -4.57 -32.51 66.60
CA LYS A 9 -4.75 -33.17 65.30
C LYS A 9 -6.17 -32.93 64.79
N ALA A 10 -6.34 -32.13 63.73
CA ALA A 10 -7.59 -32.04 62.99
C ALA A 10 -7.62 -33.09 61.86
N ALA A 11 -8.77 -33.73 61.73
CA ALA A 11 -9.05 -34.89 60.91
C ALA A 11 -8.85 -34.69 59.39
N GLY A 12 -8.42 -35.77 58.74
CA GLY A 12 -8.68 -36.14 57.34
C GLY A 12 -8.82 -35.02 56.31
N ALA A 13 -7.69 -34.47 55.85
CA ALA A 13 -7.62 -33.92 54.50
C ALA A 13 -7.09 -35.02 53.57
N GLY A 14 -7.92 -35.48 52.63
CA GLY A 14 -7.45 -36.33 51.53
C GLY A 14 -6.25 -35.70 50.80
N PRO A 15 -5.46 -36.48 50.05
CA PRO A 15 -4.26 -35.96 49.41
C PRO A 15 -4.59 -34.69 48.62
N PRO A 16 -3.83 -33.60 48.79
CA PRO A 16 -4.10 -32.35 48.08
C PRO A 16 -4.13 -32.65 46.58
N ALA A 17 -5.23 -32.29 45.93
CA ALA A 17 -5.36 -32.43 44.48
C ALA A 17 -4.09 -31.89 43.80
N PRO A 18 -3.52 -32.59 42.81
CA PRO A 18 -2.24 -32.25 42.23
C PRO A 18 -2.28 -30.79 41.74
N ARG A 19 -1.45 -29.94 42.34
CA ARG A 19 -1.25 -28.56 41.91
C ARG A 19 -0.72 -28.60 40.48
N ARG A 20 -1.57 -28.29 39.49
CA ARG A 20 -1.09 -28.01 38.12
C ARG A 20 -0.01 -26.91 38.25
N PRO A 21 1.23 -27.16 37.80
CA PRO A 21 2.31 -26.21 38.02
C PRO A 21 2.03 -24.94 37.22
N ARG A 22 2.18 -23.78 37.89
CA ARG A 22 1.94 -22.42 37.35
C ARG A 22 2.69 -22.17 36.02
N SER A 23 3.76 -22.92 35.74
CA SER A 23 4.53 -22.87 34.49
C SER A 23 3.75 -23.36 33.26
N THR A 24 2.81 -24.30 33.42
CA THR A 24 2.08 -24.90 32.29
C THR A 24 1.16 -23.87 31.61
N TRP A 25 0.49 -23.02 32.38
CA TRP A 25 -0.36 -21.95 31.85
C TRP A 25 0.44 -20.97 31.00
N HIS A 26 1.56 -20.48 31.54
CA HIS A 26 2.40 -19.50 30.85
C HIS A 26 3.06 -20.11 29.61
N ALA A 27 3.41 -21.40 29.64
CA ALA A 27 3.89 -22.12 28.46
C ALA A 27 2.82 -22.17 27.34
N ILE A 28 1.56 -22.48 27.68
CA ILE A 28 0.44 -22.48 26.71
C ILE A 28 0.23 -21.07 26.14
N ALA A 29 0.09 -20.07 27.01
CA ALA A 29 -0.19 -18.70 26.60
C ALA A 29 0.91 -18.12 25.69
N ASN A 30 2.18 -18.37 26.01
CA ASN A 30 3.30 -17.95 25.15
C ASN A 30 3.38 -18.80 23.87
N GLY A 31 3.02 -20.09 23.92
CA GLY A 31 2.90 -20.93 22.72
C GLY A 31 1.90 -20.36 21.70
N VAL A 32 0.76 -19.84 22.17
CA VAL A 32 -0.22 -19.15 21.31
C VAL A 32 0.39 -17.89 20.67
N VAL A 33 1.08 -17.06 21.45
CA VAL A 33 1.77 -15.85 20.92
C VAL A 33 2.80 -16.24 19.85
N LEU A 34 3.62 -17.25 20.11
CA LEU A 34 4.63 -17.74 19.16
C LEU A 34 4.00 -18.33 17.90
N GLY A 35 2.85 -19.01 18.01
CA GLY A 35 2.09 -19.50 16.87
C GLY A 35 1.65 -18.38 15.92
N TRP A 36 1.08 -17.30 16.47
CA TRP A 36 0.71 -16.13 15.67
C TRP A 36 1.91 -15.41 15.06
N LEU A 37 3.04 -15.32 15.78
CA LEU A 37 4.29 -14.77 15.23
C LEU A 37 4.83 -15.65 14.10
N ALA A 38 4.75 -16.97 14.21
CA ALA A 38 5.14 -17.91 13.17
C ALA A 38 4.26 -17.75 11.92
N LEU A 39 2.93 -17.63 12.08
CA LEU A 39 2.03 -17.33 10.97
C LEU A 39 2.30 -15.98 10.33
N THR A 40 2.59 -14.96 11.14
CA THR A 40 2.95 -13.64 10.63
C THR A 40 4.21 -13.74 9.75
N ALA A 41 5.24 -14.44 10.21
CA ALA A 41 6.46 -14.66 9.44
C ALA A 41 6.20 -15.49 8.17
N ALA A 42 5.40 -16.55 8.26
CA ALA A 42 5.06 -17.40 7.11
C ALA A 42 4.27 -16.64 6.04
N ALA A 43 3.25 -15.88 6.44
CA ALA A 43 2.46 -15.06 5.54
C ALA A 43 3.31 -13.94 4.89
N ALA A 44 4.24 -13.34 5.65
CA ALA A 44 5.17 -12.35 5.11
C ALA A 44 6.17 -12.96 4.11
N LEU A 45 6.62 -14.20 4.31
CA LEU A 45 7.50 -14.92 3.38
C LEU A 45 6.77 -15.39 2.11
N ALA A 46 5.47 -15.66 2.18
CA ALA A 46 4.66 -16.11 1.05
C ALA A 46 4.17 -14.98 0.14
N HIS A 47 4.26 -13.71 0.60
CA HIS A 47 3.88 -12.50 -0.14
C HIS A 47 4.49 -12.34 -1.55
N PRO A 48 5.67 -12.90 -1.91
CA PRO A 48 6.17 -12.88 -3.28
C PRO A 48 5.43 -13.83 -4.25
N GLY A 49 4.72 -14.85 -3.76
CA GLY A 49 4.06 -15.88 -4.58
C GLY A 49 2.56 -16.05 -4.34
N LEU A 50 2.00 -15.36 -3.34
CA LEU A 50 0.57 -15.32 -3.03
C LEU A 50 0.16 -13.86 -2.80
N PRO A 51 -0.96 -13.39 -3.37
CA PRO A 51 -1.47 -12.04 -3.13
C PRO A 51 -2.09 -11.95 -1.72
N VAL A 52 -1.25 -12.00 -0.68
CA VAL A 52 -1.68 -11.88 0.71
C VAL A 52 -2.00 -10.41 1.01
N PRO A 53 -3.26 -10.05 1.37
CA PRO A 53 -3.61 -8.66 1.63
C PRO A 53 -2.82 -8.08 2.81
N ARG A 54 -2.32 -6.84 2.67
CA ARG A 54 -1.63 -6.11 3.76
C ARG A 54 -2.42 -6.10 5.07
N TRP A 55 -3.74 -5.96 4.98
CA TRP A 55 -4.65 -6.03 6.13
C TRP A 55 -4.49 -7.30 6.96
N LEU A 56 -4.36 -8.46 6.29
CA LEU A 56 -4.26 -9.76 6.96
C LEU A 56 -2.95 -9.86 7.74
N LEU A 57 -1.82 -9.44 7.17
CA LEU A 57 -0.52 -9.42 7.85
C LEU A 57 -0.54 -8.54 9.11
N VAL A 58 -1.13 -7.35 9.01
CA VAL A 58 -1.25 -6.43 10.14
C VAL A 58 -2.08 -7.04 11.26
N HIS A 59 -3.20 -7.69 10.95
CA HIS A 59 -4.10 -8.28 11.96
C HIS A 59 -3.58 -9.60 12.52
N LEU A 60 -2.90 -10.44 11.72
CA LEU A 60 -2.18 -11.63 12.24
C LEU A 60 -1.17 -11.22 13.32
N PHE A 61 -0.45 -10.13 13.08
CA PHE A 61 0.55 -9.63 14.01
C PHE A 61 -0.07 -8.91 15.21
N LEU A 62 -0.88 -7.86 14.99
CA LEU A 62 -1.41 -7.01 16.06
C LEU A 62 -2.57 -7.66 16.83
N LEU A 63 -3.56 -8.17 16.10
CA LEU A 63 -4.74 -8.80 16.70
C LEU A 63 -4.42 -10.23 17.16
N GLY A 64 -3.60 -10.98 16.41
CA GLY A 64 -3.11 -12.30 16.82
C GLY A 64 -2.03 -12.21 17.91
N ALA A 65 -0.78 -11.96 17.54
CA ALA A 65 0.35 -12.09 18.47
C ALA A 65 0.34 -11.03 19.60
N VAL A 66 0.21 -9.75 19.26
CA VAL A 66 0.36 -8.65 20.22
C VAL A 66 -0.79 -8.63 21.22
N THR A 67 -2.04 -8.76 20.79
CA THR A 67 -3.20 -8.75 21.69
C THR A 67 -3.17 -9.94 22.66
N ASN A 68 -2.81 -11.15 22.18
CA ASN A 68 -2.61 -12.32 23.06
C ASN A 68 -1.50 -12.07 24.09
N ALA A 69 -0.39 -11.43 23.70
CA ALA A 69 0.68 -11.06 24.62
C ALA A 69 0.19 -10.05 25.66
N ILE A 70 -0.52 -8.99 25.25
CA ILE A 70 -1.02 -7.95 26.15
C ILE A 70 -1.97 -8.53 27.19
N VAL A 71 -3.00 -9.30 26.81
CA VAL A 71 -3.96 -9.87 27.79
C VAL A 71 -3.31 -10.87 28.73
N THR A 72 -2.25 -11.56 28.30
CA THR A 72 -1.51 -12.51 29.13
C THR A 72 -0.65 -11.78 30.15
N TRP A 73 0.14 -10.80 29.70
CA TRP A 73 1.13 -10.13 30.54
C TRP A 73 0.50 -9.07 31.45
N THR A 74 -0.55 -8.37 31.01
CA THR A 74 -1.26 -7.41 31.88
C THR A 74 -1.92 -8.10 33.08
N GLU A 75 -2.48 -9.31 32.92
CA GLU A 75 -2.98 -10.09 34.06
C GLU A 75 -1.84 -10.56 34.97
N HIS A 76 -0.74 -11.06 34.38
CA HIS A 76 0.41 -11.49 35.16
C HIS A 76 0.97 -10.35 36.02
N PHE A 77 1.19 -9.18 35.42
CA PHE A 77 1.67 -8.00 36.12
C PHE A 77 0.68 -7.49 37.15
N ALA A 78 -0.61 -7.39 36.82
CA ALA A 78 -1.61 -6.97 37.80
C ALA A 78 -1.67 -7.93 39.00
N THR A 79 -1.64 -9.25 38.75
CA THR A 79 -1.63 -10.27 39.82
C THR A 79 -0.38 -10.14 40.69
N ALA A 80 0.79 -9.94 40.09
CA ALA A 80 2.05 -9.80 40.80
C ALA A 80 2.12 -8.49 41.61
N LEU A 81 1.74 -7.36 41.01
CA LEU A 81 1.83 -6.03 41.62
C LEU A 81 0.79 -5.82 42.73
N LEU A 82 -0.41 -6.39 42.56
CA LEU A 82 -1.50 -6.30 43.54
C LEU A 82 -1.50 -7.48 44.53
N ARG A 83 -0.53 -8.40 44.42
CA ARG A 83 -0.40 -9.61 45.26
C ARG A 83 -1.69 -10.45 45.32
N LEU A 84 -2.37 -10.56 44.19
CA LEU A 84 -3.65 -11.27 44.10
C LEU A 84 -3.42 -12.79 44.08
N PRO A 85 -4.38 -13.59 44.57
CA PRO A 85 -4.34 -15.05 44.42
C PRO A 85 -4.31 -15.43 42.94
N PRO A 86 -3.74 -16.60 42.58
CA PRO A 86 -3.68 -17.05 41.21
C PRO A 86 -5.10 -17.10 40.60
N PRO A 87 -5.29 -16.64 39.36
CA PRO A 87 -6.59 -16.68 38.71
C PRO A 87 -7.06 -18.13 38.56
N GLY A 88 -8.37 -18.35 38.64
CA GLY A 88 -9.02 -19.66 38.48
C GLY A 88 -9.00 -20.14 37.02
N ARG A 89 -10.13 -20.62 36.50
CA ARG A 89 -10.23 -21.07 35.10
C ARG A 89 -10.30 -19.92 34.07
N TRP A 90 -10.51 -18.68 34.54
CA TRP A 90 -10.69 -17.49 33.71
C TRP A 90 -9.61 -17.29 32.63
N PRO A 91 -8.29 -17.41 32.90
CA PRO A 91 -7.29 -17.09 31.88
C PRO A 91 -7.35 -18.03 30.67
N MET A 92 -7.56 -19.33 30.90
CA MET A 92 -7.72 -20.32 29.82
C MET A 92 -8.98 -20.05 29.00
N ALA A 93 -10.11 -19.79 29.67
CA ALA A 93 -11.36 -19.45 28.99
C ALA A 93 -11.21 -18.16 28.18
N ARG A 94 -10.58 -17.13 28.75
CA ARG A 94 -10.29 -15.86 28.09
C ARG A 94 -9.45 -16.04 26.83
N LEU A 95 -8.34 -16.80 26.90
CA LEU A 95 -7.50 -17.07 25.72
C LEU A 95 -8.27 -17.85 24.65
N ALA A 96 -9.05 -18.86 25.03
CA ALA A 96 -9.83 -19.64 24.08
C ALA A 96 -10.87 -18.77 23.36
N ILE A 97 -11.65 -17.98 24.12
CA ILE A 97 -12.66 -17.07 23.57
C ILE A 97 -12.00 -15.99 22.70
N LEU A 98 -10.89 -15.41 23.15
CA LEU A 98 -10.15 -14.41 22.39
C LEU A 98 -9.69 -14.98 21.04
N ASN A 99 -9.03 -16.14 21.03
CA ASN A 99 -8.52 -16.71 19.78
C ASN A 99 -9.63 -17.22 18.86
N ALA A 100 -10.75 -17.71 19.41
CA ALA A 100 -11.95 -18.00 18.63
C ALA A 100 -12.50 -16.71 17.98
N GLY A 101 -12.56 -15.61 18.73
CA GLY A 101 -12.94 -14.29 18.22
C GLY A 101 -11.98 -13.78 17.14
N ILE A 102 -10.66 -13.89 17.35
CA ILE A 102 -9.65 -13.51 16.36
C ILE A 102 -9.78 -14.35 15.09
N ALA A 103 -9.91 -15.67 15.21
CA ALA A 103 -10.11 -16.56 14.07
C ALA A 103 -11.42 -16.23 13.32
N ALA A 104 -12.49 -15.89 14.05
CA ALA A 104 -13.74 -15.41 13.47
C ALA A 104 -13.59 -14.05 12.77
N VAL A 105 -12.80 -13.11 13.30
CA VAL A 105 -12.49 -11.85 12.59
C VAL A 105 -11.70 -12.14 11.31
N LEU A 106 -10.61 -12.89 11.41
CA LEU A 106 -9.72 -13.15 10.28
C LEU A 106 -10.41 -13.97 9.19
N GLY A 107 -11.03 -15.08 9.57
CA GLY A 107 -11.78 -15.94 8.65
C GLY A 107 -13.08 -15.30 8.18
N GLY A 108 -13.73 -14.49 9.00
CA GLY A 108 -14.92 -13.74 8.62
C GLY A 108 -14.62 -12.65 7.61
N VAL A 109 -13.53 -11.87 7.75
CA VAL A 109 -13.19 -10.85 6.73
C VAL A 109 -12.59 -11.48 5.48
N ALA A 110 -11.70 -12.48 5.62
CA ALA A 110 -11.06 -13.12 4.47
C ALA A 110 -12.04 -14.00 3.68
N GLY A 111 -12.90 -14.74 4.39
CA GLY A 111 -13.94 -15.58 3.80
C GLY A 111 -15.22 -14.82 3.49
N GLY A 112 -15.34 -13.57 3.95
CA GLY A 112 -16.39 -12.66 3.54
C GLY A 112 -17.70 -12.64 4.33
N ILE A 113 -17.69 -13.16 5.55
CA ILE A 113 -18.87 -13.40 6.37
C ILE A 113 -18.97 -12.28 7.42
N PRO A 114 -19.69 -11.16 7.18
CA PRO A 114 -19.66 -9.96 8.02
C PRO A 114 -20.25 -10.21 9.41
N LEU A 115 -21.20 -11.15 9.53
CA LEU A 115 -21.74 -11.56 10.83
C LEU A 115 -20.70 -12.32 11.66
N ILE A 116 -19.89 -13.18 11.05
CA ILE A 116 -18.80 -13.88 11.74
C ILE A 116 -17.67 -12.89 12.05
N ALA A 117 -17.36 -11.98 11.12
CA ALA A 117 -16.34 -10.94 11.34
C ALA A 117 -16.74 -9.97 12.47
N ALA A 118 -17.96 -9.43 12.42
CA ALA A 118 -18.49 -8.53 13.45
C ALA A 118 -18.76 -9.26 14.77
N GLY A 119 -19.25 -10.51 14.73
CA GLY A 119 -19.42 -11.35 15.91
C GLY A 119 -18.09 -11.70 16.56
N GLY A 120 -17.07 -11.99 15.75
CA GLY A 120 -15.68 -12.18 16.17
C GLY A 120 -15.12 -10.91 16.81
N ALA A 121 -15.32 -9.75 16.18
CA ALA A 121 -14.90 -8.46 16.73
C ALA A 121 -15.62 -8.15 18.05
N GLY A 122 -16.93 -8.44 18.12
CA GLY A 122 -17.73 -8.35 19.34
C GLY A 122 -17.22 -9.29 20.44
N ALA A 123 -16.83 -10.51 20.12
CA ALA A 123 -16.22 -11.45 21.05
C ALA A 123 -14.86 -10.95 21.56
N VAL A 124 -14.01 -10.39 20.68
CA VAL A 124 -12.74 -9.74 21.05
C VAL A 124 -13.00 -8.54 21.98
N VAL A 125 -13.96 -7.68 21.63
CA VAL A 125 -14.34 -6.52 22.45
C VAL A 125 -14.86 -6.97 23.82
N ALA A 126 -15.79 -7.92 23.86
CA ALA A 126 -16.38 -8.43 25.10
C ALA A 126 -15.35 -9.11 25.99
N VAL A 127 -14.46 -9.93 25.42
CA VAL A 127 -13.44 -10.65 26.19
C VAL A 127 -12.39 -9.69 26.76
N VAL A 128 -12.02 -8.63 26.02
CA VAL A 128 -11.12 -7.60 26.55
C VAL A 128 -11.81 -6.67 27.53
N ALA A 129 -13.08 -6.29 27.31
CA ALA A 129 -13.86 -5.55 28.29
C ALA A 129 -13.98 -6.34 29.61
N ALA A 130 -14.28 -7.64 29.54
CA ALA A 130 -14.33 -8.51 30.70
C ALA A 130 -12.95 -8.64 31.38
N HIS A 131 -11.87 -8.77 30.60
CA HIS A 131 -10.49 -8.75 31.12
C HIS A 131 -10.21 -7.49 31.91
N VAL A 132 -10.51 -6.32 31.35
CA VAL A 132 -10.32 -5.02 31.99
C VAL A 132 -11.18 -4.87 33.24
N ALA A 133 -12.46 -5.29 33.17
CA ALA A 133 -13.36 -5.27 34.32
C ALA A 133 -12.83 -6.16 35.46
N VAL A 134 -12.35 -7.36 35.14
CA VAL A 134 -11.71 -8.26 36.13
C VAL A 134 -10.48 -7.60 36.74
N LEU A 135 -9.62 -6.97 35.94
CA LEU A 135 -8.45 -6.24 36.45
C LEU A 135 -8.85 -5.08 37.37
N ALA A 136 -9.86 -4.29 36.99
CA ALA A 136 -10.35 -3.17 37.76
C ALA A 136 -11.00 -3.60 39.08
N VAL A 137 -11.90 -4.60 39.05
CA VAL A 137 -12.57 -5.13 40.24
C VAL A 137 -11.59 -5.76 41.21
N ARG A 138 -10.69 -6.62 40.71
CA ARG A 138 -9.66 -7.24 41.56
C ARG A 138 -8.65 -6.20 42.07
N GLY A 139 -8.47 -5.09 41.37
CA GLY A 139 -7.67 -3.96 41.81
C GLY A 139 -8.28 -3.13 42.94
N ARG A 140 -9.61 -2.99 43.00
CA ARG A 140 -10.31 -2.13 43.97
C ARG A 140 -10.20 -2.60 45.43
N GLY A 141 -9.99 -3.90 45.66
CA GLY A 141 -9.89 -4.48 47.01
C GLY A 141 -8.49 -4.99 47.39
N ALA A 142 -7.48 -4.73 46.56
CA ALA A 142 -6.12 -5.21 46.79
C ALA A 142 -5.30 -4.22 47.62
N LEU A 143 -4.30 -4.73 48.36
CA LEU A 143 -3.24 -3.90 48.96
C LEU A 143 -2.38 -3.31 47.83
N GLY A 144 -2.90 -2.26 47.19
CA GLY A 144 -2.23 -1.54 46.12
C GLY A 144 -1.00 -0.84 46.68
N GLY A 145 0.18 -1.45 46.49
CA GLY A 145 1.45 -0.79 46.78
C GLY A 145 1.68 0.42 45.87
N ARG A 146 2.89 0.98 45.88
CA ARG A 146 3.33 2.11 45.03
C ARG A 146 3.04 1.98 43.52
N PHE A 147 2.65 0.80 43.04
CA PHE A 147 2.45 0.44 41.63
C PHE A 147 0.99 0.33 41.19
N ALA A 148 0.02 0.58 42.07
CA ALA A 148 -1.41 0.44 41.74
C ALA A 148 -1.85 1.30 40.54
N HIS A 149 -1.15 2.42 40.29
CA HIS A 149 -1.43 3.33 39.17
C HIS A 149 -1.22 2.69 37.78
N VAL A 150 -0.37 1.66 37.66
CA VAL A 150 -0.12 0.93 36.40
C VAL A 150 -1.39 0.22 35.91
N VAL A 151 -2.24 -0.24 36.82
CA VAL A 151 -3.52 -0.87 36.46
C VAL A 151 -4.42 0.13 35.72
N GLY A 152 -4.36 1.42 36.07
CA GLY A 152 -5.09 2.47 35.36
C GLY A 152 -4.70 2.58 33.88
N TRP A 153 -3.41 2.40 33.55
CA TRP A 153 -2.95 2.37 32.17
C TRP A 153 -3.53 1.18 31.41
N TYR A 154 -3.55 0.00 32.02
CA TYR A 154 -4.13 -1.20 31.40
C TYR A 154 -5.64 -1.09 31.18
N VAL A 155 -6.35 -0.42 32.11
CA VAL A 155 -7.78 -0.15 31.97
C VAL A 155 -8.04 0.76 30.76
N TRP A 156 -7.31 1.86 30.63
CA TRP A 156 -7.49 2.77 29.50
C TRP A 156 -6.98 2.22 28.17
N ALA A 157 -5.91 1.42 28.18
CA ALA A 157 -5.49 0.67 27.01
C ALA A 157 -6.61 -0.27 26.53
N GLY A 158 -7.23 -1.02 27.45
CA GLY A 158 -8.33 -1.90 27.11
C GLY A 158 -9.59 -1.16 26.66
N ALA A 159 -9.89 0.01 27.23
CA ALA A 159 -10.95 0.90 26.72
C ALA A 159 -10.67 1.35 25.28
N ALA A 160 -9.40 1.62 24.94
CA ALA A 160 -8.99 1.93 23.59
C ALA A 160 -9.18 0.74 22.62
N LEU A 161 -8.92 -0.50 23.04
CA LEU A 161 -9.26 -1.69 22.23
C LEU A 161 -10.78 -1.87 22.11
N VAL A 162 -11.56 -1.59 23.15
CA VAL A 162 -13.02 -1.63 23.06
C VAL A 162 -13.51 -0.64 22.00
N ALA A 163 -13.01 0.60 22.02
CA ALA A 163 -13.32 1.60 21.00
C ALA A 163 -12.82 1.17 19.61
N GLY A 164 -11.54 0.83 19.48
CA GLY A 164 -10.92 0.44 18.22
C GLY A 164 -11.49 -0.85 17.63
N GLY A 165 -11.71 -1.86 18.45
CA GLY A 165 -12.38 -3.11 18.07
C GLY A 165 -13.84 -2.91 17.68
N SER A 166 -14.54 -1.94 18.30
CA SER A 166 -15.89 -1.56 17.87
C SER A 166 -15.88 -0.85 16.52
N LEU A 167 -14.95 0.08 16.29
CA LEU A 167 -14.75 0.71 14.97
C LEU A 167 -14.35 -0.33 13.91
N GLY A 168 -13.48 -1.28 14.28
CA GLY A 168 -13.07 -2.39 13.42
C GLY A 168 -14.24 -3.34 13.13
N GLY A 169 -15.08 -3.64 14.13
CA GLY A 169 -16.30 -4.43 13.98
C GLY A 169 -17.35 -3.73 13.14
N LEU A 170 -17.50 -2.41 13.28
CA LEU A 170 -18.36 -1.58 12.43
C LEU A 170 -17.88 -1.62 10.97
N LEU A 171 -16.57 -1.40 10.76
CA LEU A 171 -15.92 -1.56 9.46
C LEU A 171 -16.04 -2.98 8.93
N ALA A 172 -16.01 -4.01 9.78
CA ALA A 172 -16.10 -5.44 9.47
C ALA A 172 -17.53 -5.99 9.35
N SER A 173 -18.53 -5.16 9.68
CA SER A 173 -19.95 -5.48 9.53
C SER A 173 -20.56 -5.01 8.20
N GLY A 174 -19.88 -4.10 7.47
CA GLY A 174 -20.41 -3.44 6.27
C GLY A 174 -21.48 -2.38 6.55
N ARG A 175 -21.87 -2.19 7.82
CA ARG A 175 -22.94 -1.26 8.21
C ARG A 175 -22.51 0.20 8.30
N ALA A 176 -21.21 0.50 8.15
CA ALA A 176 -20.69 1.87 8.20
C ALA A 176 -21.08 2.64 6.92
N PRO A 177 -21.57 3.89 7.02
CA PRO A 177 -21.75 4.75 5.84
C PRO A 177 -20.45 4.92 5.05
N ALA A 178 -20.56 5.07 3.72
CA ALA A 178 -19.38 5.14 2.84
C ALA A 178 -18.46 6.35 3.15
N SER A 179 -19.04 7.51 3.46
CA SER A 179 -18.29 8.72 3.85
C SER A 179 -17.51 8.54 5.16
N TRP A 180 -17.86 7.56 5.98
CA TRP A 180 -17.22 7.31 7.27
C TRP A 180 -16.07 6.31 7.16
N HIS A 181 -15.87 5.61 6.03
CA HIS A 181 -14.88 4.54 5.92
C HIS A 181 -13.44 5.01 6.18
N ALA A 182 -12.94 5.99 5.42
CA ALA A 182 -11.57 6.48 5.60
C ALA A 182 -11.34 7.13 6.99
N PRO A 183 -12.24 8.01 7.49
CA PRO A 183 -12.14 8.52 8.87
C PRO A 183 -12.16 7.42 9.94
N THR A 184 -13.03 6.42 9.80
CA THR A 184 -13.18 5.31 10.74
C THR A 184 -11.95 4.40 10.71
N GLN A 185 -11.38 4.13 9.53
CA GLN A 185 -10.15 3.36 9.37
C GLN A 185 -8.96 4.08 10.03
N ALA A 186 -8.81 5.39 9.79
CA ALA A 186 -7.77 6.19 10.44
C ALA A 186 -7.94 6.17 11.96
N ALA A 187 -9.15 6.42 12.47
CA ALA A 187 -9.43 6.40 13.91
C ALA A 187 -9.20 5.01 14.54
N HIS A 188 -9.62 3.94 13.85
CA HIS A 188 -9.37 2.55 14.24
C HIS A 188 -7.87 2.26 14.37
N ALA A 189 -7.06 2.70 13.41
CA ALA A 189 -5.61 2.50 13.45
C ALA A 189 -4.97 3.24 14.64
N HIS A 190 -5.27 4.53 14.82
CA HIS A 190 -4.66 5.34 15.88
C HIS A 190 -5.08 4.88 17.29
N VAL A 191 -6.37 4.58 17.50
CA VAL A 191 -6.85 4.15 18.82
C VAL A 191 -6.29 2.79 19.23
N ASN A 192 -6.04 1.88 18.27
CA ASN A 192 -5.42 0.59 18.57
C ASN A 192 -3.90 0.69 18.74
N LEU A 193 -3.20 1.42 17.88
CA LEU A 193 -1.74 1.51 17.94
C LEU A 193 -1.26 2.40 19.08
N LEU A 194 -1.83 3.59 19.26
CA LEU A 194 -1.45 4.52 20.32
C LEU A 194 -2.20 4.22 21.63
N GLY A 195 -3.44 3.76 21.56
CA GLY A 195 -4.23 3.40 22.74
C GLY A 195 -3.92 2.00 23.24
N TRP A 196 -4.41 0.96 22.55
CA TRP A 196 -4.27 -0.41 23.02
C TRP A 196 -2.81 -0.83 23.20
N VAL A 197 -1.96 -0.62 22.19
CA VAL A 197 -0.55 -1.01 22.27
C VAL A 197 0.28 0.05 23.01
N GLY A 198 0.21 1.31 22.60
CA GLY A 198 1.01 2.40 23.17
C GLY A 198 0.82 2.59 24.69
N LEU A 199 -0.43 2.70 25.17
CA LEU A 199 -0.68 2.86 26.61
C LEU A 199 -0.28 1.62 27.41
N THR A 200 -0.45 0.41 26.85
CA THR A 200 0.03 -0.82 27.50
C THR A 200 1.54 -0.77 27.67
N VAL A 201 2.29 -0.47 26.61
CA VAL A 201 3.76 -0.41 26.67
C VAL A 201 4.22 0.65 27.67
N LEU A 202 3.70 1.88 27.58
CA LEU A 202 4.05 2.96 28.51
C LEU A 202 3.76 2.58 29.97
N GLY A 203 2.58 2.01 30.25
CA GLY A 203 2.20 1.56 31.59
C GLY A 203 3.11 0.45 32.12
N THR A 204 3.46 -0.53 31.28
CA THR A 204 4.34 -1.63 31.66
C THR A 204 5.79 -1.18 31.86
N LEU A 205 6.29 -0.24 31.06
CA LEU A 205 7.68 0.25 31.12
C LEU A 205 8.06 0.79 32.50
N PHE A 206 7.13 1.42 33.23
CA PHE A 206 7.40 1.90 34.60
C PHE A 206 7.91 0.81 35.56
N THR A 207 7.53 -0.45 35.31
CA THR A 207 7.90 -1.59 36.17
C THR A 207 8.89 -2.52 35.48
N LEU A 208 8.68 -2.81 34.20
CA LEU A 208 9.49 -3.76 33.46
C LEU A 208 10.91 -3.24 33.22
N TRP A 209 11.05 -1.95 32.89
CA TRP A 209 12.35 -1.35 32.58
C TRP A 209 13.39 -1.45 33.71
N PRO A 210 13.11 -0.95 34.94
CA PRO A 210 14.05 -1.09 36.05
C PRO A 210 14.28 -2.56 36.44
N THR A 211 13.28 -3.43 36.23
CA THR A 211 13.40 -4.87 36.50
C THR A 211 14.38 -5.55 35.54
N VAL A 212 14.27 -5.27 34.24
CA VAL A 212 15.17 -5.81 33.20
C VAL A 212 16.61 -5.32 33.42
N LEU A 213 16.79 -4.04 33.80
CA LEU A 213 18.10 -3.47 34.12
C LEU A 213 18.64 -3.88 35.51
N ARG A 214 17.82 -4.54 36.33
CA ARG A 214 18.15 -4.88 37.73
C ARG A 214 18.57 -3.64 38.53
N THR A 215 17.81 -2.55 38.40
CA THR A 215 18.01 -1.28 39.10
C THR A 215 16.82 -0.94 39.98
N ARG A 216 17.06 -0.12 41.01
CA ARG A 216 15.96 0.45 41.78
C ARG A 216 15.15 1.40 40.89
N MET A 217 13.84 1.34 41.04
CA MET A 217 12.92 2.27 40.40
C MET A 217 13.09 3.67 41.01
N ASP A 218 12.88 4.71 40.19
CA ASP A 218 12.88 6.10 40.63
C ASP A 218 11.68 6.41 41.56
N ASP A 219 11.89 7.21 42.60
CA ASP A 219 10.87 7.50 43.62
C ASP A 219 9.73 8.39 43.09
N GLY A 220 9.95 9.12 41.99
CA GLY A 220 8.98 10.03 41.35
C GLY A 220 8.02 9.39 40.34
N VAL A 221 8.06 8.07 40.14
CA VAL A 221 7.28 7.38 39.09
C VAL A 221 5.77 7.54 39.27
N GLY A 222 5.27 7.45 40.50
CA GLY A 222 3.82 7.47 40.78
C GLY A 222 3.11 8.74 40.28
N PRO A 223 3.55 9.94 40.68
CA PRO A 223 3.00 11.20 40.17
C PRO A 223 3.12 11.35 38.64
N ILE A 224 4.30 11.05 38.08
CA ILE A 224 4.55 11.16 36.63
C ILE A 224 3.61 10.25 35.84
N ALA A 225 3.45 9.00 36.27
CA ALA A 225 2.58 8.04 35.61
C ALA A 225 1.10 8.47 35.64
N ARG A 226 0.64 9.12 36.72
CA ARG A 226 -0.73 9.63 36.80
C ARG A 226 -0.96 10.85 35.90
N TRP A 227 -0.04 11.80 35.90
CA TRP A 227 -0.15 13.00 35.06
C TRP A 227 -0.06 12.66 33.57
N SER A 228 0.87 11.79 33.21
CA SER A 228 1.01 11.34 31.82
C SER A 228 -0.26 10.63 31.34
N LEU A 229 -0.88 9.76 32.15
CA LEU A 229 -2.12 9.10 31.77
C LEU A 229 -3.30 10.09 31.62
N ARG A 230 -3.39 11.08 32.53
CA ARG A 230 -4.42 12.14 32.48
C ARG A 230 -4.30 13.04 31.25
N ALA A 231 -3.13 13.14 30.64
CA ALA A 231 -2.93 13.88 29.39
C ALA A 231 -3.06 12.98 28.15
N ALA A 232 -2.51 11.75 28.20
CA ALA A 232 -2.49 10.82 27.06
C ALA A 232 -3.91 10.39 26.64
N VAL A 233 -4.80 10.09 27.60
CA VAL A 233 -6.15 9.62 27.29
C VAL A 233 -7.00 10.70 26.59
N PRO A 234 -7.10 11.95 27.12
CA PRO A 234 -7.76 13.02 26.41
C PRO A 234 -7.08 13.36 25.07
N GLY A 235 -5.74 13.37 25.00
CA GLY A 235 -5.03 13.59 23.75
C GLY A 235 -5.41 12.59 22.66
N LEU A 236 -5.44 11.30 23.01
CA LEU A 236 -5.88 10.25 22.09
C LEU A 236 -7.35 10.41 21.69
N ALA A 237 -8.24 10.75 22.62
CA ALA A 237 -9.65 10.95 22.34
C ALA A 237 -9.91 12.15 21.41
N VAL A 238 -9.17 13.25 21.61
CA VAL A 238 -9.21 14.42 20.73
C VAL A 238 -8.64 14.09 19.35
N ALA A 239 -7.54 13.33 19.30
CA ALA A 239 -6.95 12.90 18.04
C ALA A 239 -7.91 12.04 17.21
N THR A 240 -8.48 11.00 17.82
CA THR A 240 -9.41 10.07 17.14
C THR A 240 -10.73 10.74 16.80
N GLY A 241 -11.26 11.60 17.67
CA GLY A 241 -12.44 12.42 17.38
C GLY A 241 -12.21 13.39 16.22
N GLY A 242 -11.06 14.07 16.19
CA GLY A 242 -10.66 14.93 15.08
C GLY A 242 -10.54 14.16 13.76
N LEU A 243 -9.94 12.97 13.78
CA LEU A 243 -9.85 12.09 12.60
C LEU A 243 -11.23 11.63 12.12
N LEU A 244 -12.13 11.19 13.02
CA LEU A 244 -13.50 10.80 12.70
C LEU A 244 -14.31 11.96 12.10
N ALA A 245 -14.08 13.18 12.59
CA ALA A 245 -14.74 14.39 12.11
C ALA A 245 -14.09 14.99 10.85
N GLY A 246 -12.97 14.45 10.36
CA GLY A 246 -12.21 15.01 9.25
C GLY A 246 -11.49 16.32 9.57
N GLN A 247 -11.34 16.67 10.86
CA GLN A 247 -10.78 17.94 11.33
C GLN A 247 -9.29 17.82 11.67
N ARG A 248 -8.43 18.13 10.69
CA ARG A 248 -6.97 17.95 10.75
C ARG A 248 -6.29 18.70 11.91
N TRP A 249 -6.72 19.92 12.20
CA TRP A 249 -6.14 20.71 13.30
C TRP A 249 -6.47 20.15 14.68
N ILE A 250 -7.68 19.64 14.87
CA ILE A 250 -8.09 18.97 16.10
C ILE A 250 -7.31 17.66 16.26
N ALA A 251 -7.18 16.89 15.17
CA ALA A 251 -6.39 15.67 15.15
C ALA A 251 -4.92 15.94 15.56
N ALA A 252 -4.28 16.94 14.95
CA ALA A 252 -2.92 17.35 15.28
C ALA A 252 -2.75 17.79 16.74
N ALA A 253 -3.67 18.62 17.26
CA ALA A 253 -3.61 19.07 18.65
C ALA A 253 -3.73 17.89 19.63
N GLY A 254 -4.61 16.93 19.35
CA GLY A 254 -4.73 15.69 20.12
C GLY A 254 -3.46 14.84 20.08
N LEU A 255 -2.86 14.66 18.90
CA LEU A 255 -1.62 13.90 18.72
C LEU A 255 -0.43 14.56 19.42
N LEU A 256 -0.32 15.89 19.38
CA LEU A 256 0.71 16.64 20.11
C LEU A 256 0.54 16.51 21.62
N LEU A 257 -0.69 16.57 22.13
CA LEU A 257 -0.99 16.34 23.54
C LEU A 257 -0.62 14.91 23.97
N TYR A 258 -0.96 13.91 23.16
CA TYR A 258 -0.57 12.52 23.39
C TYR A 258 0.97 12.36 23.38
N ALA A 259 1.66 12.95 22.40
CA ALA A 259 3.11 12.89 22.29
C ALA A 259 3.81 13.53 23.49
N GLY A 260 3.34 14.69 23.95
CA GLY A 260 3.83 15.33 25.18
C GLY A 260 3.61 14.48 26.43
N ALA A 261 2.45 13.83 26.53
CA ALA A 261 2.15 12.91 27.61
C ALA A 261 3.05 11.65 27.60
N ALA A 262 3.32 11.09 26.42
CA ALA A 262 4.25 9.98 26.26
C ALA A 262 5.69 10.40 26.61
N ALA A 263 6.13 11.58 26.19
CA ALA A 263 7.44 12.13 26.56
C ALA A 263 7.59 12.27 28.07
N LEU A 264 6.56 12.77 28.78
CA LEU A 264 6.53 12.82 30.24
C LEU A 264 6.62 11.42 30.86
N ALA A 265 5.89 10.45 30.33
CA ALA A 265 5.92 9.05 30.80
C ALA A 265 7.31 8.40 30.62
N LEU A 266 8.09 8.83 29.64
CA LEU A 266 9.44 8.33 29.38
C LEU A 266 10.53 8.99 30.25
N VAL A 267 10.23 10.04 31.02
CA VAL A 267 11.24 10.69 31.89
C VAL A 267 11.87 9.71 32.89
N PRO A 268 11.12 8.87 33.65
CA PRO A 268 11.73 7.89 34.55
C PRO A 268 12.51 6.80 33.80
N PHE A 269 12.08 6.47 32.58
CA PHE A 269 12.79 5.53 31.71
C PHE A 269 14.18 6.04 31.36
N VAL A 270 14.27 7.30 30.90
CA VAL A 270 15.53 7.97 30.56
C VAL A 270 16.41 8.15 31.80
N ARG A 271 15.86 8.57 32.94
CA ARG A 271 16.63 8.67 34.21
C ARG A 271 17.24 7.33 34.61
N THR A 272 16.48 6.23 34.46
CA THR A 272 16.97 4.88 34.76
C THR A 272 18.05 4.45 33.77
N LEU A 273 17.87 4.75 32.47
CA LEU A 273 18.84 4.48 31.41
C LEU A 273 20.18 5.19 31.64
N LEU A 274 20.13 6.45 32.09
CA LEU A 274 21.32 7.23 32.42
C LEU A 274 22.08 6.68 33.63
N ARG A 275 21.37 6.08 34.60
CA ARG A 275 21.99 5.42 35.77
C ARG A 275 22.60 4.07 35.44
N ARG A 276 21.98 3.29 34.55
CA ARG A 276 22.51 1.98 34.12
C ARG A 276 22.19 1.72 32.65
N ARG A 277 23.25 1.59 31.85
CA ARG A 277 23.14 1.33 30.41
C ARG A 277 22.59 -0.07 30.11
N PRO A 278 21.93 -0.25 28.96
CA PRO A 278 21.46 -1.55 28.49
C PRO A 278 22.64 -2.51 28.34
N HIS A 279 22.51 -3.71 28.90
CA HIS A 279 23.60 -4.71 28.93
C HIS A 279 23.08 -6.14 28.68
N THR A 280 21.79 -6.28 28.40
CA THR A 280 21.12 -7.54 28.07
C THR A 280 20.35 -7.36 26.77
N PRO A 281 20.10 -8.43 25.99
CA PRO A 281 19.32 -8.32 24.76
C PRO A 281 17.94 -7.70 24.98
N ALA A 282 17.25 -8.11 26.04
CA ALA A 282 15.95 -7.53 26.38
C ALA A 282 16.03 -6.02 26.63
N SER A 283 17.06 -5.53 27.36
CA SER A 283 17.22 -4.09 27.59
C SER A 283 17.55 -3.31 26.31
N TRP A 284 18.36 -3.87 25.40
CA TRP A 284 18.64 -3.25 24.10
C TRP A 284 17.39 -3.17 23.21
N MET A 285 16.61 -4.25 23.12
CA MET A 285 15.39 -4.28 22.33
C MET A 285 14.32 -3.32 22.86
N LEU A 286 14.11 -3.29 24.18
CA LEU A 286 13.18 -2.36 24.80
C LEU A 286 13.62 -0.89 24.64
N ALA A 287 14.91 -0.61 24.75
CA ALA A 287 15.44 0.74 24.52
C ALA A 287 15.19 1.23 23.09
N ALA A 288 15.56 0.41 22.11
CA ALA A 288 15.40 0.78 20.71
C ALA A 288 13.92 0.78 20.27
N GLY A 289 13.09 -0.14 20.77
CA GLY A 289 11.64 -0.08 20.55
C GLY A 289 11.00 1.20 21.09
N THR A 290 11.43 1.65 22.26
CA THR A 290 10.99 2.92 22.86
C THR A 290 11.48 4.13 22.05
N ALA A 291 12.69 4.08 21.50
CA ALA A 291 13.21 5.12 20.61
C ALA A 291 12.39 5.22 19.31
N TRP A 292 12.10 4.10 18.66
CA TRP A 292 11.24 4.07 17.46
C TRP A 292 9.80 4.50 17.74
N PHE A 293 9.29 4.24 18.94
CA PHE A 293 8.01 4.80 19.38
C PHE A 293 8.05 6.33 19.42
N ALA A 294 9.09 6.93 19.99
CA ALA A 294 9.23 8.38 20.02
C ALA A 294 9.33 8.98 18.60
N VAL A 295 10.08 8.34 17.69
CA VAL A 295 10.16 8.73 16.27
C VAL A 295 8.79 8.62 15.60
N THR A 296 8.04 7.54 15.86
CA THR A 296 6.67 7.35 15.37
C THR A 296 5.78 8.51 15.79
N LEU A 297 5.78 8.87 17.08
CA LEU A 297 4.92 9.94 17.60
C LEU A 297 5.25 11.30 16.96
N ALA A 298 6.53 11.60 16.74
CA ALA A 298 6.94 12.82 16.06
C ALA A 298 6.49 12.84 14.59
N ALA A 299 6.69 11.74 13.87
CA ALA A 299 6.29 11.61 12.46
C ALA A 299 4.76 11.63 12.29
N ASP A 300 4.03 10.94 13.17
CA ASP A 300 2.57 10.87 13.13
C ASP A 300 1.93 12.22 13.48
N ALA A 301 2.46 12.95 14.46
CA ALA A 301 1.98 14.30 14.76
C ALA A 301 2.11 15.27 13.57
N ALA A 302 3.16 15.12 12.76
CA ALA A 302 3.36 15.93 11.56
C ALA A 302 2.47 15.49 10.38
N ARG A 303 2.30 14.18 10.18
CA ARG A 303 1.59 13.61 9.02
C ARG A 303 0.10 13.39 9.24
N GLN A 304 -0.32 13.21 10.48
CA GLN A 304 -1.66 12.78 10.91
C GLN A 304 -2.11 11.48 10.23
N SER A 305 -1.16 10.58 9.98
CA SER A 305 -1.38 9.34 9.24
C SER A 305 -0.30 8.31 9.55
N LEU A 306 -0.75 7.14 9.97
CA LEU A 306 0.09 5.99 10.26
C LEU A 306 0.34 5.09 9.04
N ASP A 307 -0.37 5.27 7.92
CA ASP A 307 -0.34 4.33 6.79
C ASP A 307 1.07 4.20 6.18
N GLY A 308 1.74 5.33 5.93
CA GLY A 308 3.15 5.35 5.50
C GLY A 308 4.18 5.10 6.61
N LEU A 309 3.73 5.01 7.87
CA LEU A 309 4.59 4.76 9.03
C LEU A 309 4.46 3.32 9.55
N LEU A 310 3.61 2.48 8.94
CA LEU A 310 3.36 1.12 9.43
C LEU A 310 4.64 0.30 9.64
N PRO A 311 5.65 0.29 8.75
CA PRO A 311 6.88 -0.46 9.03
C PRO A 311 7.65 0.05 10.26
N LEU A 312 7.69 1.38 10.45
CA LEU A 312 8.28 2.03 11.63
C LEU A 312 7.59 1.54 12.91
N VAL A 313 6.25 1.52 12.89
CA VAL A 313 5.43 1.11 14.03
C VAL A 313 5.54 -0.39 14.29
N LEU A 314 5.31 -1.22 13.28
CA LEU A 314 5.20 -2.67 13.44
C LEU A 314 6.55 -3.33 13.70
N VAL A 315 7.59 -2.96 12.95
CA VAL A 315 8.93 -3.56 13.08
C VAL A 315 9.72 -2.85 14.16
N GLY A 316 9.84 -1.51 14.06
CA GLY A 316 10.68 -0.71 14.94
C GLY A 316 10.15 -0.61 16.37
N PHE A 317 8.85 -0.34 16.54
CA PHE A 317 8.26 -0.19 17.87
C PHE A 317 7.67 -1.51 18.42
N VAL A 318 6.56 -1.98 17.85
CA VAL A 318 5.71 -3.02 18.43
C VAL A 318 6.44 -4.38 18.46
N GLY A 319 7.00 -4.80 17.32
CA GLY A 319 7.74 -6.05 17.20
C GLY A 319 8.96 -6.08 18.09
N GLN A 320 9.78 -5.03 18.03
CA GLN A 320 10.99 -4.96 18.85
C GLN A 320 10.68 -4.96 20.35
N THR A 321 9.63 -4.26 20.78
CA THR A 321 9.17 -4.26 22.18
C THR A 321 8.67 -5.63 22.61
N LEU A 322 7.87 -6.31 21.78
CA LEU A 322 7.36 -7.65 22.06
C LEU A 322 8.50 -8.66 22.19
N LEU A 323 9.43 -8.69 21.23
CA LEU A 323 10.58 -9.59 21.25
C LEU A 323 11.47 -9.32 22.47
N GLY A 324 11.71 -8.05 22.81
CA GLY A 324 12.46 -7.66 24.00
C GLY A 324 11.80 -8.13 25.30
N ALA A 325 10.48 -7.92 25.43
CA ALA A 325 9.72 -8.35 26.59
C ALA A 325 9.72 -9.88 26.73
N LEU A 326 9.49 -10.63 25.65
CA LEU A 326 9.49 -12.10 25.67
C LEU A 326 10.89 -12.67 25.96
N THR A 327 11.95 -12.05 25.47
CA THR A 327 13.34 -12.46 25.78
C THR A 327 13.60 -12.47 27.30
N PHE A 328 13.04 -11.50 28.02
CA PHE A 328 13.17 -11.43 29.49
C PHE A 328 12.15 -12.31 30.21
N LEU A 329 10.88 -12.22 29.82
CA LEU A 329 9.78 -12.77 30.62
C LEU A 329 9.59 -14.28 30.40
N LEU A 330 9.88 -14.80 29.20
CA LEU A 330 9.65 -16.21 28.88
C LEU A 330 10.47 -17.16 29.77
N PRO A 331 11.79 -16.97 29.99
CA PRO A 331 12.55 -17.82 30.91
C PRO A 331 12.05 -17.75 32.35
N VAL A 332 11.57 -16.57 32.79
CA VAL A 332 11.10 -16.34 34.17
C VAL A 332 9.84 -17.15 34.46
N VAL A 333 8.90 -17.21 33.51
CA VAL A 333 7.60 -17.87 33.74
C VAL A 333 7.60 -19.38 33.50
N LEU A 334 8.59 -19.91 32.76
CA LEU A 334 8.74 -21.35 32.56
C LEU A 334 9.22 -22.09 33.82
N GLY A 335 9.82 -21.38 34.79
CA GLY A 335 10.18 -21.94 36.09
C GLY A 335 11.37 -22.91 36.04
N GLY A 336 11.43 -23.86 36.98
CA GLY A 336 12.51 -24.86 37.07
C GLY A 336 13.74 -24.45 37.90
N GLY A 337 13.65 -23.35 38.65
CA GLY A 337 14.73 -22.86 39.52
C GLY A 337 15.82 -22.05 38.77
N PRO A 338 16.84 -21.54 39.50
CA PRO A 338 17.83 -20.62 38.93
C PRO A 338 18.65 -21.21 37.77
N ALA A 339 18.98 -22.50 37.83
CA ALA A 339 19.74 -23.17 36.79
C ALA A 339 18.94 -23.27 35.47
N ALA A 340 17.66 -23.66 35.55
CA ALA A 340 16.78 -23.73 34.38
C ALA A 340 16.52 -22.34 33.78
N LEU A 341 16.33 -21.32 34.62
CA LEU A 341 16.20 -19.93 34.15
C LEU A 341 17.43 -19.50 33.34
N LYS A 342 18.63 -19.75 33.85
CA LYS A 342 19.89 -19.40 33.15
C LYS A 342 20.04 -20.18 31.84
N ALA A 343 19.70 -21.46 31.82
CA ALA A 343 19.75 -22.30 30.62
C ALA A 343 18.75 -21.83 29.55
N ASN A 344 17.52 -21.50 29.94
CA ASN A 344 16.48 -21.00 29.04
C ASN A 344 16.82 -19.62 28.48
N ALA A 345 17.36 -18.72 29.32
CA ALA A 345 17.86 -17.42 28.87
C ALA A 345 18.97 -17.59 27.84
N ALA A 346 19.98 -18.44 28.10
CA ALA A 346 21.10 -18.65 27.18
C ALA A 346 20.67 -19.08 25.76
N VAL A 347 19.56 -19.81 25.62
CA VAL A 347 19.00 -20.19 24.31
C VAL A 347 18.45 -18.97 23.57
N LEU A 348 17.62 -18.17 24.23
CA LEU A 348 17.01 -16.97 23.64
C LEU A 348 18.05 -15.91 23.28
N GLU A 349 19.10 -15.81 24.09
CA GLU A 349 20.19 -14.84 23.91
C GLU A 349 21.18 -15.27 22.82
N ARG A 350 21.05 -16.45 22.21
CA ARG A 350 21.95 -16.86 21.12
C ARG A 350 21.85 -15.89 19.94
N LEU A 351 22.98 -15.37 19.45
CA LEU A 351 23.05 -14.41 18.33
C LEU A 351 22.15 -13.18 18.51
N TRP A 352 22.02 -12.68 19.74
CA TRP A 352 21.12 -11.56 20.01
C TRP A 352 21.61 -10.24 19.40
N ALA A 353 22.92 -9.95 19.47
CA ALA A 353 23.50 -8.70 18.98
C ALA A 353 23.27 -8.49 17.47
N PRO A 354 23.59 -9.45 16.57
CA PRO A 354 23.32 -9.30 15.15
C PRO A 354 21.82 -9.20 14.87
N ARG A 355 20.96 -9.85 15.65
CA ARG A 355 19.49 -9.73 15.50
C ARG A 355 18.99 -8.34 15.81
N VAL A 356 19.45 -7.74 16.92
CA VAL A 356 19.08 -6.36 17.28
C VAL A 356 19.62 -5.38 16.22
N ALA A 357 20.87 -5.55 15.78
CA ALA A 357 21.43 -4.71 14.72
C ALA A 357 20.62 -4.83 13.41
N ALA A 358 20.27 -6.06 13.01
CA ALA A 358 19.48 -6.35 11.82
C ALA A 358 18.11 -5.66 11.84
N VAL A 359 17.36 -5.75 12.94
CA VAL A 359 16.05 -5.09 13.06
C VAL A 359 16.20 -3.57 12.92
N ASN A 360 17.17 -2.96 13.60
CA ASN A 360 17.36 -1.51 13.54
C ASN A 360 17.91 -1.03 12.19
N ALA A 361 18.68 -1.85 11.47
CA ALA A 361 19.13 -1.56 10.12
C ALA A 361 18.00 -1.70 9.09
N ALA A 362 17.07 -2.63 9.30
CA ALA A 362 15.91 -2.82 8.43
C ALA A 362 14.94 -1.64 8.47
N VAL A 363 14.67 -1.07 9.66
CA VAL A 363 13.64 -0.03 9.83
C VAL A 363 13.83 1.18 8.90
N PRO A 364 15.02 1.82 8.78
CA PRO A 364 15.24 2.89 7.82
C PRO A 364 15.02 2.47 6.37
N LEU A 365 15.44 1.25 5.98
CA LEU A 365 15.25 0.73 4.63
C LEU A 365 13.78 0.51 4.27
N LEU A 366 12.91 0.35 5.28
CA LEU A 366 11.48 0.14 5.11
C LEU A 366 10.66 1.43 5.10
N VAL A 367 11.23 2.54 5.57
CA VAL A 367 10.51 3.79 5.81
C VAL A 367 11.03 4.93 4.93
N LEU A 368 12.33 4.95 4.65
CA LEU A 368 12.94 5.97 3.81
C LEU A 368 12.72 5.66 2.32
N PRO A 369 12.69 6.69 1.45
CA PRO A 369 12.59 6.52 0.01
C PRO A 369 13.92 5.96 -0.54
N VAL A 370 14.12 4.65 -0.40
CA VAL A 370 15.29 3.92 -0.90
C VAL A 370 14.92 3.11 -2.15
N PRO A 371 15.89 2.73 -3.00
CA PRO A 371 15.63 1.87 -4.16
C PRO A 371 14.91 0.56 -3.78
N GLY A 372 14.08 0.04 -4.67
CA GLY A 372 13.22 -1.13 -4.38
C GLY A 372 13.97 -2.38 -3.92
N TRP A 373 15.21 -2.59 -4.38
CA TRP A 373 16.07 -3.69 -3.90
C TRP A 373 16.45 -3.53 -2.42
N ALA A 374 16.69 -2.30 -1.96
CA ALA A 374 17.07 -2.00 -0.58
C ALA A 374 15.87 -2.18 0.36
N SER A 375 14.67 -1.76 -0.07
CA SER A 375 13.42 -2.04 0.66
C SER A 375 13.13 -3.54 0.77
N ARG A 376 13.32 -4.32 -0.32
CA ARG A 376 13.21 -5.79 -0.30
C ARG A 376 14.23 -6.41 0.66
N ALA A 377 15.48 -5.97 0.64
CA ALA A 377 16.50 -6.42 1.58
C ALA A 377 16.10 -6.10 3.03
N GLY A 378 15.56 -4.91 3.30
CA GLY A 378 15.01 -4.53 4.60
C GLY A 378 13.94 -5.50 5.09
N TRP A 379 12.98 -5.87 4.24
CA TRP A 379 11.93 -6.84 4.58
C TRP A 379 12.49 -8.24 4.85
N ILE A 380 13.41 -8.72 4.02
CA ILE A 380 14.08 -10.02 4.21
C ILE A 380 14.79 -10.06 5.57
N VAL A 381 15.54 -9.01 5.88
CA VAL A 381 16.28 -8.90 7.15
C VAL A 381 15.31 -8.85 8.35
N ALA A 382 14.24 -8.07 8.27
CA ALA A 382 13.24 -7.98 9.34
C ALA A 382 12.54 -9.33 9.60
N VAL A 383 12.14 -10.03 8.53
CA VAL A 383 11.47 -11.34 8.62
C VAL A 383 12.44 -12.42 9.12
N ALA A 384 13.69 -12.42 8.66
CA ALA A 384 14.72 -13.35 9.15
C ALA A 384 14.99 -13.14 10.65
N ALA A 385 15.06 -11.88 11.10
CA ALA A 385 15.23 -11.56 12.52
C ALA A 385 14.05 -12.07 13.35
N LEU A 386 12.81 -11.85 12.90
CA LEU A 386 11.60 -12.38 13.55
C LEU A 386 11.59 -13.91 13.58
N GLY A 387 11.80 -14.57 12.44
CA GLY A 387 11.82 -16.02 12.32
C GLY A 387 12.87 -16.66 13.22
N SER A 388 14.07 -16.09 13.28
CA SER A 388 15.14 -16.57 14.18
C SER A 388 14.74 -16.51 15.65
N PHE A 389 14.03 -15.46 16.08
CA PHE A 389 13.52 -15.36 17.45
C PHE A 389 12.44 -16.41 17.72
N VAL A 390 11.47 -16.57 16.81
CA VAL A 390 10.38 -17.55 16.95
C VAL A 390 10.94 -18.97 17.12
N VAL A 391 11.94 -19.35 16.32
CA VAL A 391 12.60 -20.67 16.43
C VAL A 391 13.25 -20.87 17.80
N LEU A 392 14.00 -19.89 18.29
CA LEU A 392 14.67 -20.00 19.60
C LEU A 392 13.67 -20.02 20.76
N ALA A 393 12.60 -19.22 20.66
CA ALA A 393 11.55 -19.18 21.67
C ALA A 393 10.74 -20.48 21.70
N ALA A 394 10.38 -21.03 20.54
CA ALA A 394 9.73 -22.34 20.44
C ALA A 394 10.63 -23.45 21.00
N ALA A 395 11.92 -23.45 20.65
CA ALA A 395 12.88 -24.41 21.22
C ALA A 395 12.95 -24.32 22.75
N THR A 396 12.90 -23.10 23.32
CA THR A 396 12.92 -22.88 24.77
C THR A 396 11.66 -23.43 25.46
N VAL A 397 10.49 -23.20 24.86
CA VAL A 397 9.21 -23.75 25.37
C VAL A 397 9.18 -25.27 25.25
N LEU A 398 9.59 -25.84 24.10
CA LEU A 398 9.57 -27.30 23.88
C LEU A 398 10.56 -28.06 24.77
N ARG A 399 11.70 -27.44 25.10
CA ARG A 399 12.69 -28.02 26.05
C ARG A 399 12.16 -28.11 27.48
N THR A 400 11.29 -27.19 27.88
CA THR A 400 10.77 -27.09 29.25
C THR A 400 9.43 -27.80 29.43
N HIS A 401 8.60 -27.79 28.39
CA HIS A 401 7.28 -28.41 28.39
C HIS A 401 7.01 -29.11 27.05
N ARG A 402 6.80 -30.43 27.09
CA ARG A 402 6.22 -31.15 25.95
C ARG A 402 4.73 -30.82 25.88
N PRO A 403 4.21 -30.23 24.79
CA PRO A 403 2.80 -29.94 24.66
C PRO A 403 2.02 -31.26 24.66
N SER A 404 0.87 -31.30 25.35
CA SER A 404 -0.09 -32.38 25.19
C SER A 404 -0.54 -32.43 23.72
N PRO A 405 -0.71 -33.63 23.11
CA PRO A 405 -1.15 -33.77 21.71
C PRO A 405 -2.43 -32.97 21.40
N VAL A 406 -3.32 -32.84 22.39
CA VAL A 406 -4.58 -32.09 22.27
C VAL A 406 -4.33 -30.58 22.16
N VAL A 407 -3.39 -30.03 22.95
CA VAL A 407 -3.06 -28.60 22.92
C VAL A 407 -2.27 -28.25 21.66
N ALA A 408 -1.37 -29.14 21.24
CA ALA A 408 -0.66 -29.02 19.98
C ALA A 408 -1.62 -29.06 18.78
N GLY A 409 -2.59 -29.99 18.80
CA GLY A 409 -3.61 -30.14 17.76
C GLY A 409 -4.57 -28.95 17.65
N ILE A 410 -5.04 -28.40 18.78
CA ILE A 410 -5.90 -27.19 18.78
C ILE A 410 -5.14 -25.97 18.27
N THR A 411 -3.89 -25.80 18.72
CA THR A 411 -3.05 -24.67 18.28
C THR A 411 -2.73 -24.81 16.80
N ALA A 412 -2.32 -25.99 16.32
CA ALA A 412 -2.08 -26.25 14.91
C ALA A 412 -3.35 -26.09 14.06
N GLY A 413 -4.49 -26.59 14.52
CA GLY A 413 -5.77 -26.48 13.81
C GLY A 413 -6.24 -25.03 13.62
N VAL A 414 -6.14 -24.20 14.66
CA VAL A 414 -6.47 -22.77 14.55
C VAL A 414 -5.51 -22.06 13.59
N LEU A 415 -4.21 -22.37 13.66
CA LEU A 415 -3.20 -21.73 12.81
C LEU A 415 -3.31 -22.18 11.34
N LEU A 416 -3.60 -23.46 11.09
CA LEU A 416 -3.81 -24.02 9.76
C LEU A 416 -5.12 -23.53 9.14
N THR A 417 -6.18 -23.34 9.92
CA THR A 417 -7.45 -22.77 9.43
C THR A 417 -7.27 -21.30 9.01
N ALA A 418 -6.50 -20.53 9.78
CA ALA A 418 -6.15 -19.15 9.43
C ALA A 418 -5.30 -19.07 8.15
N LEU A 419 -4.41 -20.05 7.92
CA LEU A 419 -3.60 -20.15 6.71
C LEU A 419 -4.42 -20.60 5.49
N ALA A 420 -5.26 -21.63 5.65
CA ALA A 420 -6.11 -22.16 4.59
C ALA A 420 -7.15 -21.14 4.09
N ALA A 421 -7.75 -20.37 5.00
CA ALA A 421 -8.64 -19.25 4.65
C ALA A 421 -7.92 -18.16 3.84
N GLY A 422 -6.61 -17.97 4.03
CA GLY A 422 -5.80 -17.02 3.26
C GLY A 422 -5.39 -17.53 1.88
N VAL A 423 -5.28 -18.85 1.69
CA VAL A 423 -4.88 -19.47 0.41
C VAL A 423 -6.08 -19.70 -0.52
N ALA A 424 -7.26 -20.03 0.02
CA ALA A 424 -8.47 -20.29 -0.77
C ALA A 424 -9.03 -19.02 -1.48
N ALA A 425 -8.65 -17.82 -1.03
CA ALA A 425 -9.08 -16.54 -1.60
C ALA A 425 -8.33 -16.13 -2.89
N GLY A 426 -7.43 -16.97 -3.42
CA GLY A 426 -6.56 -16.65 -4.56
C GLY A 426 -6.97 -17.21 -5.94
N GLY A 427 -8.13 -17.87 -6.07
CA GLY A 427 -8.58 -18.45 -7.35
C GLY A 427 -9.17 -17.41 -8.31
N GLY A 428 -8.48 -17.08 -9.40
CA GLY A 428 -8.95 -16.13 -10.42
C GLY A 428 -9.79 -16.79 -11.52
N ALA A 429 -10.93 -16.17 -11.85
CA ALA A 429 -11.74 -16.44 -13.04
C ALA A 429 -12.23 -15.10 -13.65
N GLU A 430 -12.39 -15.07 -14.98
CA GLU A 430 -12.58 -13.88 -15.83
C GLU A 430 -13.90 -13.09 -15.60
N PRO A 431 -13.93 -11.77 -15.94
CA PRO A 431 -15.10 -10.90 -15.79
C PRO A 431 -16.18 -11.12 -16.88
N SER A 432 -17.44 -10.80 -16.55
CA SER A 432 -18.60 -10.93 -17.45
C SER A 432 -19.50 -9.68 -17.39
N THR A 433 -20.03 -9.28 -18.56
CA THR A 433 -20.72 -8.00 -18.83
C THR A 433 -22.17 -8.25 -19.31
N SER A 434 -23.12 -7.41 -18.93
CA SER A 434 -24.50 -7.43 -19.49
C SER A 434 -24.92 -6.06 -20.02
N THR A 435 -25.50 -6.03 -21.21
CA THR A 435 -25.93 -4.81 -21.93
C THR A 435 -27.46 -4.73 -22.02
N VAL A 436 -28.05 -3.57 -21.72
CA VAL A 436 -29.51 -3.32 -21.75
C VAL A 436 -29.87 -2.40 -22.93
N ALA A 437 -30.73 -2.86 -23.84
CA ALA A 437 -30.85 -2.29 -25.19
C ALA A 437 -32.02 -1.29 -25.45
N SER A 438 -32.72 -0.73 -24.45
CA SER A 438 -33.86 0.19 -24.73
C SER A 438 -34.09 1.26 -23.67
N SER A 439 -34.57 2.45 -24.08
CA SER A 439 -35.02 3.52 -23.19
C SER A 439 -36.38 3.20 -22.53
N GLY A 440 -36.47 3.33 -21.19
CA GLY A 440 -37.65 3.02 -20.37
C GLY A 440 -37.30 2.55 -18.95
N THR A 441 -38.30 2.15 -18.14
CA THR A 441 -38.02 1.48 -16.85
C THR A 441 -37.68 0.02 -17.09
N ARG A 442 -36.48 -0.43 -16.69
CA ARG A 442 -35.97 -1.78 -16.97
C ARG A 442 -35.40 -2.44 -15.73
N THR A 443 -35.81 -3.69 -15.51
CA THR A 443 -35.29 -4.50 -14.42
C THR A 443 -34.10 -5.34 -14.90
N VAL A 444 -32.95 -5.25 -14.22
CA VAL A 444 -31.74 -6.05 -14.52
C VAL A 444 -31.48 -7.02 -13.39
N GLU A 445 -31.37 -8.30 -13.70
CA GLU A 445 -30.99 -9.32 -12.72
C GLU A 445 -29.50 -9.18 -12.38
N VAL A 446 -29.20 -9.03 -11.10
CA VAL A 446 -27.83 -8.96 -10.57
C VAL A 446 -27.64 -10.09 -9.58
N ALA A 447 -26.77 -11.03 -9.90
CA ALA A 447 -26.40 -12.12 -9.01
C ALA A 447 -25.18 -11.75 -8.17
N LEU A 448 -25.29 -11.90 -6.85
CA LEU A 448 -24.14 -11.90 -5.95
C LEU A 448 -23.70 -13.36 -5.84
N VAL A 449 -22.61 -13.72 -6.53
CA VAL A 449 -22.19 -15.10 -6.73
C VAL A 449 -20.66 -15.18 -6.91
N ASP A 450 -20.04 -16.21 -6.33
CA ASP A 450 -18.61 -16.49 -6.31
C ASP A 450 -17.77 -15.31 -5.81
N MET A 451 -18.22 -14.62 -4.74
CA MET A 451 -17.53 -13.42 -4.21
C MET A 451 -17.33 -12.34 -5.28
N ARG A 452 -18.29 -12.22 -6.21
CA ARG A 452 -18.36 -11.17 -7.21
C ARG A 452 -19.80 -10.69 -7.42
N ILE A 453 -19.92 -9.51 -8.00
CA ILE A 453 -21.19 -8.98 -8.47
C ILE A 453 -21.28 -9.29 -9.96
N ARG A 454 -22.31 -10.02 -10.38
CA ARG A 454 -22.50 -10.49 -11.75
C ARG A 454 -23.84 -9.98 -12.29
N PRO A 455 -23.87 -9.26 -13.42
CA PRO A 455 -22.71 -8.83 -14.20
C PRO A 455 -21.84 -7.81 -13.44
N GLY A 456 -20.53 -7.85 -13.70
CA GLY A 456 -19.59 -6.89 -13.13
C GLY A 456 -19.69 -5.52 -13.80
N THR A 457 -20.40 -5.43 -14.92
CA THR A 457 -20.72 -4.17 -15.58
C THR A 457 -22.12 -4.28 -16.20
N ILE A 458 -22.97 -3.28 -15.93
CA ILE A 458 -24.27 -3.08 -16.56
C ILE A 458 -24.17 -1.85 -17.44
N GLU A 459 -24.61 -1.95 -18.68
CA GLU A 459 -24.65 -0.83 -19.61
C GLU A 459 -26.12 -0.50 -19.95
N ALA A 460 -26.54 0.76 -19.80
CA ALA A 460 -27.90 1.20 -20.19
C ALA A 460 -27.95 2.62 -20.79
N PRO A 461 -28.88 2.94 -21.71
CA PRO A 461 -28.95 4.28 -22.31
C PRO A 461 -29.32 5.43 -21.38
N PRO A 462 -28.91 6.67 -21.69
CA PRO A 462 -29.33 7.86 -20.98
C PRO A 462 -30.87 7.94 -20.87
N GLY A 463 -31.39 8.29 -19.70
CA GLY A 463 -32.84 8.33 -19.42
C GLY A 463 -33.49 6.96 -19.13
N THR A 464 -32.74 5.86 -19.16
CA THR A 464 -33.24 4.54 -18.75
C THR A 464 -33.36 4.48 -17.23
N ARG A 465 -34.55 4.15 -16.73
CA ARG A 465 -34.80 3.98 -15.30
C ARG A 465 -34.51 2.53 -14.91
N LEU A 466 -33.30 2.27 -14.42
CA LEU A 466 -32.90 0.91 -14.05
C LEU A 466 -33.43 0.52 -12.67
N ILE A 467 -33.94 -0.71 -12.58
CA ILE A 467 -34.28 -1.38 -11.33
C ILE A 467 -33.41 -2.63 -11.26
N LEU A 468 -32.41 -2.68 -10.38
CA LEU A 468 -31.60 -3.87 -10.21
C LEU A 468 -32.38 -4.85 -9.33
N ARG A 469 -32.73 -6.02 -9.86
CA ARG A 469 -33.22 -7.13 -9.05
C ARG A 469 -32.02 -7.95 -8.62
N VAL A 470 -31.55 -7.67 -7.40
CA VAL A 470 -30.33 -8.24 -6.86
C VAL A 470 -30.70 -9.51 -6.11
N THR A 471 -30.23 -10.66 -6.57
CA THR A 471 -30.42 -11.96 -5.93
C THR A 471 -29.08 -12.46 -5.42
N ASN A 472 -29.02 -12.83 -4.15
CA ASN A 472 -27.83 -13.47 -3.61
C ASN A 472 -27.88 -14.98 -3.90
N LYS A 473 -26.90 -15.50 -4.64
CA LYS A 473 -26.77 -16.93 -4.94
C LYS A 473 -25.63 -17.60 -4.14
N ASP A 474 -24.78 -16.81 -3.50
CA ASP A 474 -23.77 -17.31 -2.58
C ASP A 474 -24.40 -17.75 -1.26
N ALA A 475 -23.74 -18.71 -0.61
CA ALA A 475 -24.11 -19.17 0.74
C ALA A 475 -23.92 -18.08 1.81
N MET A 476 -23.21 -17.02 1.47
CA MET A 476 -22.81 -15.93 2.33
C MET A 476 -23.62 -14.67 2.06
N GLN A 477 -23.80 -13.80 3.05
CA GLN A 477 -24.59 -12.58 2.87
C GLN A 477 -23.86 -11.53 2.07
N HIS A 478 -24.58 -10.90 1.14
CA HIS A 478 -24.08 -9.81 0.32
C HIS A 478 -25.11 -8.69 0.20
N ASP A 479 -24.62 -7.49 0.00
CA ASP A 479 -25.41 -6.36 -0.46
C ASP A 479 -24.80 -5.79 -1.75
N LEU A 480 -25.56 -4.91 -2.39
CA LEU A 480 -25.08 -4.07 -3.46
C LEU A 480 -25.33 -2.61 -3.08
N ARG A 481 -24.24 -1.84 -2.95
CA ARG A 481 -24.28 -0.39 -2.77
C ARG A 481 -23.75 0.31 -4.00
N LEU A 482 -24.44 1.34 -4.41
CA LEU A 482 -24.01 2.25 -5.47
C LEU A 482 -23.34 3.49 -4.88
N ALA A 483 -22.41 4.09 -5.63
CA ALA A 483 -21.73 5.34 -5.29
C ALA A 483 -22.70 6.49 -5.02
N THR A 484 -23.84 6.47 -5.71
CA THR A 484 -24.95 7.42 -5.59
C THR A 484 -25.76 7.27 -4.30
N GLY A 485 -25.43 6.29 -3.46
CA GLY A 485 -25.95 6.16 -2.10
C GLY A 485 -27.04 5.12 -1.90
N GLN A 486 -27.70 4.67 -2.98
CA GLN A 486 -28.68 3.58 -2.95
C GLN A 486 -27.99 2.26 -2.59
N ALA A 487 -28.61 1.47 -1.71
CA ALA A 487 -28.13 0.13 -1.39
C ALA A 487 -29.29 -0.85 -1.17
N THR A 488 -29.07 -2.12 -1.47
CA THR A 488 -30.01 -3.18 -1.07
C THR A 488 -29.93 -3.40 0.45
N PRO A 489 -30.96 -3.97 1.10
CA PRO A 489 -30.74 -4.64 2.38
C PRO A 489 -29.71 -5.77 2.22
N MET A 490 -29.18 -6.24 3.33
CA MET A 490 -28.29 -7.41 3.33
C MET A 490 -29.10 -8.65 2.93
N LEU A 491 -28.70 -9.35 1.87
CA LEU A 491 -29.45 -10.47 1.30
C LEU A 491 -28.84 -11.79 1.75
N GLY A 492 -29.66 -12.69 2.31
CA GLY A 492 -29.34 -14.10 2.56
C GLY A 492 -29.36 -14.95 1.29
N GLN A 493 -28.90 -16.20 1.39
CA GLN A 493 -28.86 -17.13 0.25
C GLN A 493 -30.26 -17.32 -0.35
N GLY A 494 -30.41 -17.04 -1.65
CA GLY A 494 -31.67 -17.11 -2.39
C GLY A 494 -32.58 -15.88 -2.20
N GLU A 495 -32.26 -14.96 -1.29
CA GLU A 495 -33.05 -13.74 -1.10
C GLU A 495 -32.79 -12.74 -2.22
N THR A 496 -33.81 -11.93 -2.50
CA THR A 496 -33.79 -10.96 -3.59
C THR A 496 -34.35 -9.62 -3.13
N ALA A 497 -33.69 -8.53 -3.49
CA ALA A 497 -34.22 -7.18 -3.32
C ALA A 497 -34.04 -6.34 -4.58
N THR A 498 -34.90 -5.34 -4.73
CA THR A 498 -34.84 -4.42 -5.86
C THR A 498 -34.21 -3.09 -5.47
N LEU A 499 -33.24 -2.63 -6.26
CA LEU A 499 -32.58 -1.35 -6.11
C LEU A 499 -32.91 -0.45 -7.29
N THR A 500 -33.62 0.66 -7.07
CA THR A 500 -33.84 1.63 -8.15
C THR A 500 -32.60 2.50 -8.32
N VAL A 501 -32.05 2.49 -9.52
CA VAL A 501 -30.90 3.33 -9.89
C VAL A 501 -31.42 4.73 -10.20
N PRO A 502 -30.79 5.79 -9.68
CA PRO A 502 -31.14 7.16 -10.04
C PRO A 502 -30.87 7.42 -11.52
N PRO A 503 -31.39 8.53 -12.09
CA PRO A 503 -31.08 8.92 -13.46
C PRO A 503 -29.57 8.90 -13.71
N LEU A 504 -29.15 8.22 -14.77
CA LEU A 504 -27.75 7.96 -15.04
C LEU A 504 -27.10 9.20 -15.67
N GLU A 505 -26.31 9.93 -14.89
CA GLU A 505 -25.53 11.11 -15.32
C GLU A 505 -24.03 10.80 -15.55
N GLY A 506 -23.67 9.51 -15.49
CA GLY A 506 -22.29 9.03 -15.63
C GLY A 506 -22.16 7.58 -15.16
N THR A 507 -20.91 7.10 -14.99
CA THR A 507 -20.68 5.77 -14.44
C THR A 507 -20.98 5.75 -12.94
N ILE A 508 -21.86 4.85 -12.52
CA ILE A 508 -22.17 4.61 -11.12
C ILE A 508 -21.45 3.33 -10.68
N ASP A 509 -20.42 3.47 -9.84
CA ASP A 509 -19.77 2.33 -9.22
C ASP A 509 -20.72 1.64 -8.25
N GLY A 510 -20.72 0.31 -8.28
CA GLY A 510 -21.37 -0.56 -7.31
C GLY A 510 -20.35 -1.40 -6.57
N TRP A 511 -20.58 -1.70 -5.30
CA TRP A 511 -19.75 -2.63 -4.56
C TRP A 511 -20.54 -3.33 -3.46
N CYS A 512 -20.01 -4.47 -3.03
CA CYS A 512 -20.47 -5.11 -1.81
C CYS A 512 -19.83 -4.39 -0.62
N THR A 513 -20.64 -3.88 0.29
CA THR A 513 -20.16 -3.17 1.49
C THR A 513 -19.63 -4.13 2.53
N VAL A 514 -19.90 -5.43 2.33
CA VAL A 514 -19.39 -6.48 3.18
C VAL A 514 -17.87 -6.43 3.26
N PRO A 515 -17.28 -6.51 4.46
CA PRO A 515 -15.89 -6.07 4.61
C PRO A 515 -14.90 -7.09 4.12
N GLY A 516 -13.87 -6.57 3.47
CA GLY A 516 -12.96 -7.38 2.68
C GLY A 516 -13.48 -7.62 1.26
N HIS A 517 -14.77 -7.50 0.96
CA HIS A 517 -15.31 -7.91 -0.34
C HIS A 517 -14.99 -6.95 -1.46
N ARG A 518 -15.17 -5.65 -1.21
CA ARG A 518 -14.73 -4.62 -2.16
C ARG A 518 -13.23 -4.76 -2.45
N ALA A 519 -12.44 -5.01 -1.41
CA ALA A 519 -11.00 -5.24 -1.53
C ALA A 519 -10.65 -6.58 -2.21
N ALA A 520 -11.55 -7.56 -2.14
CA ALA A 520 -11.46 -8.86 -2.81
C ALA A 520 -12.07 -8.85 -4.23
N GLY A 521 -12.61 -7.72 -4.69
CA GLY A 521 -13.12 -7.55 -6.06
C GLY A 521 -14.63 -7.72 -6.25
N MET A 522 -15.45 -7.66 -5.18
CA MET A 522 -16.91 -7.48 -5.29
C MET A 522 -17.25 -6.03 -5.61
N THR A 523 -16.93 -5.65 -6.84
CA THR A 523 -17.25 -4.37 -7.43
C THR A 523 -17.99 -4.60 -8.74
N MET A 524 -18.87 -3.67 -9.09
CA MET A 524 -19.50 -3.58 -10.39
C MET A 524 -19.55 -2.13 -10.85
N GLN A 525 -19.93 -1.92 -12.10
CA GLN A 525 -20.20 -0.58 -12.62
C GLN A 525 -21.52 -0.56 -13.38
N ILE A 526 -22.26 0.54 -13.29
CA ILE A 526 -23.41 0.82 -14.15
C ILE A 526 -23.02 1.99 -15.03
N LYS A 527 -22.91 1.73 -16.32
CA LYS A 527 -22.42 2.68 -17.32
C LYS A 527 -23.58 3.13 -18.20
N THR A 528 -23.54 4.38 -18.61
CA THR A 528 -24.42 4.90 -19.65
C THR A 528 -23.88 4.55 -21.02
N VAL A 529 -24.72 3.93 -21.87
CA VAL A 529 -24.39 3.65 -23.27
C VAL A 529 -25.40 4.33 -24.17
N SER A 530 -24.99 5.39 -24.87
CA SER A 530 -25.84 6.07 -25.85
C SER A 530 -26.23 5.10 -26.97
N GLY A 531 -27.45 4.57 -26.92
CA GLY A 531 -27.95 3.61 -27.91
C GLY A 531 -28.35 4.31 -29.20
N THR A 532 -27.68 3.98 -30.30
CA THR A 532 -28.16 4.20 -31.67
C THR A 532 -29.07 3.02 -32.03
N THR A 533 -30.38 3.26 -32.15
CA THR A 533 -31.31 2.26 -32.68
C THR A 533 -31.08 2.03 -34.17
N ALA A 534 -31.09 0.76 -34.55
CA ALA A 534 -31.01 0.25 -35.91
C ALA A 534 -32.11 0.80 -36.83
N GLN A 535 -31.76 1.09 -38.09
CA GLN A 535 -32.67 0.82 -39.19
C GLN A 535 -31.95 0.53 -40.51
N GLU A 536 -32.52 -0.45 -41.20
CA GLU A 536 -32.07 -1.14 -42.39
C GLU A 536 -31.79 -0.22 -43.58
N GLY A 537 -30.83 -0.65 -44.41
CA GLY A 537 -30.55 0.01 -45.68
C GLY A 537 -31.70 -0.11 -46.67
N THR A 538 -31.91 0.93 -47.47
CA THR A 538 -32.09 0.80 -48.92
C THR A 538 -31.92 2.16 -49.60
N ALA A 539 -31.30 2.11 -50.77
CA ALA A 539 -30.90 3.24 -51.60
C ALA A 539 -32.03 4.18 -52.02
N ARG A 540 -31.72 5.48 -52.14
CA ARG A 540 -32.13 6.32 -53.29
C ARG A 540 -31.35 7.65 -53.39
N THR A 541 -30.92 7.88 -54.63
CA THR A 541 -30.34 8.98 -55.44
C THR A 541 -30.49 10.45 -54.97
N PRO A 542 -29.61 11.38 -55.45
CA PRO A 542 -29.36 12.70 -54.86
C PRO A 542 -30.04 13.85 -55.63
N SER A 543 -30.46 14.90 -54.92
CA SER A 543 -30.64 16.25 -55.47
C SER A 543 -31.02 17.25 -54.37
N GLY A 544 -30.40 18.43 -54.35
CA GLY A 544 -30.99 19.61 -53.68
C GLY A 544 -30.02 20.49 -52.91
N THR A 545 -29.38 21.39 -53.66
CA THR A 545 -28.72 22.66 -53.31
C THR A 545 -29.19 23.44 -52.07
N SER A 546 -28.19 23.99 -51.36
CA SER A 546 -28.07 25.30 -50.64
C SER A 546 -27.45 25.04 -49.25
N GLY A 547 -26.18 25.36 -48.98
CA GLY A 547 -25.62 26.71 -48.95
C GLY A 547 -25.68 27.24 -47.52
N GLU A 548 -24.67 26.91 -46.68
CA GLU A 548 -24.11 27.79 -45.63
C GLU A 548 -22.97 27.09 -44.86
N SER A 549 -22.01 27.91 -44.44
CA SER A 549 -20.66 27.60 -43.95
C SER A 549 -20.56 26.80 -42.63
N PRO A 550 -19.42 26.15 -42.34
CA PRO A 550 -19.29 25.19 -41.25
C PRO A 550 -18.87 25.86 -39.92
N GLN A 551 -19.61 25.58 -38.85
CA GLN A 551 -19.09 25.67 -37.48
C GLN A 551 -19.19 24.30 -36.84
N GLY A 552 -18.03 23.72 -36.56
CA GLY A 552 -17.88 22.41 -35.95
C GLY A 552 -18.18 22.45 -34.45
N HIS A 553 -18.82 21.39 -33.98
CA HIS A 553 -18.73 20.96 -32.60
C HIS A 553 -18.17 19.54 -32.61
N ALA A 554 -16.89 19.43 -32.23
CA ALA A 554 -16.18 18.18 -32.08
C ALA A 554 -16.79 17.34 -30.95
N HIS A 555 -16.96 16.05 -31.21
CA HIS A 555 -17.46 15.07 -30.25
C HIS A 555 -16.44 14.85 -29.13
N HIS A 556 -16.71 15.37 -27.93
CA HIS A 556 -16.04 14.95 -26.69
C HIS A 556 -16.79 13.73 -26.13
N GLY A 557 -16.32 12.52 -26.41
CA GLY A 557 -16.92 11.27 -25.94
C GLY A 557 -15.97 10.46 -25.05
N THR A 558 -16.38 10.16 -23.82
CA THR A 558 -15.65 9.36 -22.82
C THR A 558 -15.78 7.84 -23.02
N GLY A 559 -15.77 7.38 -24.28
CA GLY A 559 -15.80 5.95 -24.64
C GLY A 559 -14.43 5.29 -24.54
N GLN A 560 -14.40 3.95 -24.49
CA GLN A 560 -13.16 3.18 -24.70
C GLN A 560 -12.62 3.50 -26.10
N LEU A 561 -11.35 3.93 -26.19
CA LEU A 561 -10.71 4.27 -27.45
C LEU A 561 -10.73 3.07 -28.41
N ASP A 562 -11.29 3.25 -29.60
CA ASP A 562 -11.16 2.27 -30.68
C ASP A 562 -9.82 2.50 -31.40
N LEU A 563 -8.78 1.84 -30.90
CA LEU A 563 -7.44 1.95 -31.49
C LEU A 563 -7.32 1.27 -32.86
N SER A 564 -8.32 0.50 -33.28
CA SER A 564 -8.39 -0.17 -34.58
C SER A 564 -9.07 0.67 -35.66
N ALA A 565 -9.79 1.73 -35.27
CA ALA A 565 -10.38 2.68 -36.20
C ALA A 565 -9.30 3.35 -37.07
N PRO A 566 -9.62 3.78 -38.29
CA PRO A 566 -8.67 4.53 -39.11
C PRO A 566 -8.39 5.91 -38.50
N MET A 567 -7.13 6.36 -38.60
CA MET A 567 -6.77 7.75 -38.33
C MET A 567 -7.47 8.69 -39.32
N SER A 568 -7.67 9.96 -38.93
CA SER A 568 -8.23 10.95 -39.85
C SER A 568 -7.33 11.12 -41.10
N PRO A 569 -7.88 11.44 -42.29
CA PRO A 569 -7.08 11.56 -43.51
C PRO A 569 -5.96 12.61 -43.46
N GLN A 570 -6.07 13.59 -42.57
CA GLN A 570 -5.08 14.66 -42.38
C GLN A 570 -4.05 14.35 -41.30
N TRP A 571 -4.19 13.23 -40.59
CA TRP A 571 -3.24 12.82 -39.57
C TRP A 571 -1.92 12.37 -40.20
N SER A 572 -0.82 12.72 -39.53
CA SER A 572 0.52 12.24 -39.87
C SER A 572 1.22 11.78 -38.59
N PRO A 573 1.98 10.67 -38.62
CA PRO A 573 2.73 10.22 -37.46
C PRO A 573 3.84 11.21 -37.10
N TYR A 574 4.24 11.21 -35.83
CA TYR A 574 5.51 11.81 -35.44
C TYR A 574 6.66 11.08 -36.16
N ASP A 575 7.58 11.82 -36.78
CA ASP A 575 8.76 11.25 -37.44
C ASP A 575 9.73 10.70 -36.38
N ALA A 576 9.72 9.38 -36.19
CA ALA A 576 10.61 8.71 -35.26
C ALA A 576 12.04 8.61 -35.78
N SER A 577 12.33 8.92 -37.05
CA SER A 577 13.65 8.71 -37.62
C SER A 577 14.66 9.69 -37.02
N LEU A 578 15.75 9.15 -36.48
CA LEU A 578 16.77 9.97 -35.83
C LEU A 578 17.91 10.26 -36.80
N LYS A 579 18.06 11.53 -37.17
CA LYS A 579 19.18 11.99 -37.99
C LYS A 579 20.49 11.94 -37.18
N PRO A 580 21.66 11.74 -37.82
CA PRO A 580 22.95 11.81 -37.12
C PRO A 580 23.12 13.12 -36.34
N ALA A 581 23.90 13.08 -35.26
CA ALA A 581 24.18 14.30 -34.49
C ALA A 581 24.73 15.40 -35.41
N PRO A 582 24.16 16.62 -35.35
CA PRO A 582 24.62 17.73 -36.17
C PRO A 582 26.09 18.06 -35.87
N GLY A 583 26.81 18.55 -36.89
CA GLY A 583 28.18 19.04 -36.70
C GLY A 583 28.22 20.34 -35.88
N GLY A 584 29.38 20.65 -35.30
CA GLY A 584 29.59 21.82 -34.43
C GLY A 584 29.57 21.47 -32.94
N LYS A 585 29.93 22.43 -32.08
CA LYS A 585 29.95 22.28 -30.61
C LYS A 585 28.89 23.12 -29.89
N GLU A 586 28.16 23.96 -30.63
CA GLU A 586 27.10 24.81 -30.10
C GLU A 586 25.84 24.63 -30.94
N HIS A 587 24.75 24.28 -30.27
CA HIS A 587 23.44 24.05 -30.85
C HIS A 587 22.49 25.12 -30.34
N ARG A 588 21.94 25.93 -31.26
CA ARG A 588 20.96 26.97 -30.93
C ARG A 588 19.58 26.51 -31.35
N VAL A 589 18.66 26.48 -30.40
CA VAL A 589 17.32 25.92 -30.59
C VAL A 589 16.29 26.94 -30.12
N GLU A 590 15.27 27.17 -30.94
CA GLU A 590 14.08 27.90 -30.51
C GLU A 590 12.99 26.89 -30.11
N MET A 591 12.50 27.02 -28.89
CA MET A 591 11.48 26.16 -28.30
C MET A 591 10.26 27.00 -27.94
N ARG A 592 9.09 26.67 -28.49
CA ARG A 592 7.85 27.41 -28.28
C ARG A 592 6.84 26.56 -27.52
N ALA A 593 6.36 27.02 -26.36
CA ALA A 593 5.19 26.44 -25.75
C ALA A 593 3.94 26.90 -26.51
N THR A 594 3.12 25.96 -26.99
CA THR A 594 1.90 26.25 -27.74
C THR A 594 0.77 25.30 -27.37
N ASP A 595 -0.46 25.81 -27.35
CA ASP A 595 -1.68 25.01 -27.26
C ASP A 595 -2.07 24.55 -28.67
N ARG A 596 -2.20 23.24 -28.92
CA ARG A 596 -2.53 22.68 -30.23
C ARG A 596 -3.54 21.55 -30.14
N GLU A 597 -4.57 21.59 -30.98
CA GLU A 597 -5.45 20.45 -31.19
C GLU A 597 -4.71 19.40 -32.02
N LEU A 598 -4.51 18.22 -31.44
CA LEU A 598 -3.85 17.08 -32.07
C LEU A 598 -4.76 15.86 -32.04
N GLU A 599 -4.62 14.99 -33.04
CA GLU A 599 -5.24 13.67 -33.01
C GLU A 599 -4.35 12.70 -32.21
N VAL A 600 -4.82 12.37 -31.01
CA VAL A 600 -4.06 11.66 -29.95
C VAL A 600 -4.36 10.15 -29.93
N ALA A 601 -5.44 9.74 -30.58
CA ALA A 601 -5.83 8.36 -30.86
C ALA A 601 -6.73 8.37 -32.11
N PRO A 602 -7.00 7.23 -32.77
CA PRO A 602 -7.84 7.20 -33.97
C PRO A 602 -9.19 7.89 -33.78
N GLY A 603 -9.44 8.94 -34.58
CA GLY A 603 -10.67 9.71 -34.55
C GLY A 603 -10.85 10.61 -33.32
N VAL A 604 -9.85 10.69 -32.42
CA VAL A 604 -9.92 11.48 -31.19
C VAL A 604 -8.94 12.63 -31.25
N LYS A 605 -9.49 13.84 -31.32
CA LYS A 605 -8.75 15.10 -31.24
C LYS A 605 -8.88 15.73 -29.86
N GLN A 606 -7.80 16.31 -29.38
CA GLN A 606 -7.74 16.98 -28.09
C GLN A 606 -6.77 18.15 -28.14
N MET A 607 -7.09 19.23 -27.43
CA MET A 607 -6.13 20.29 -27.14
C MET A 607 -5.00 19.74 -26.28
N MET A 608 -3.77 19.88 -26.74
CA MET A 608 -2.55 19.45 -26.06
C MET A 608 -1.67 20.67 -25.77
N TRP A 609 -0.93 20.61 -24.67
CA TRP A 609 0.12 21.57 -24.35
C TRP A 609 1.43 21.02 -24.88
N THR A 610 2.05 21.74 -25.79
CA THR A 610 3.14 21.18 -26.61
C THR A 610 4.37 22.06 -26.57
N PHE A 611 5.51 21.44 -26.87
CA PHE A 611 6.69 22.15 -27.33
C PHE A 611 6.75 22.06 -28.86
N ASN A 612 6.76 23.19 -29.55
CA ASN A 612 6.76 23.33 -31.02
C ASN A 612 5.61 22.61 -31.75
N GLY A 613 4.45 22.47 -31.09
CA GLY A 613 3.24 21.95 -31.71
C GLY A 613 3.16 20.43 -31.86
N THR A 614 4.09 19.67 -31.28
CA THR A 614 4.10 18.20 -31.33
C THR A 614 4.16 17.58 -29.94
N VAL A 615 3.76 16.31 -29.84
CA VAL A 615 3.97 15.46 -28.66
C VAL A 615 4.67 14.18 -29.11
N PRO A 616 5.88 13.86 -28.59
CA PRO A 616 6.74 14.72 -27.78
C PRO A 616 7.12 16.00 -28.53
N GLY A 617 7.75 16.93 -27.81
CA GLY A 617 8.43 18.05 -28.45
C GLY A 617 9.61 17.61 -29.35
N PRO A 618 10.32 18.56 -29.97
CA PRO A 618 11.46 18.29 -30.83
C PRO A 618 12.57 17.50 -30.11
N VAL A 619 12.99 16.38 -30.70
CA VAL A 619 14.15 15.65 -30.20
C VAL A 619 15.42 16.44 -30.49
N LEU A 620 16.17 16.76 -29.43
CA LEU A 620 17.47 17.40 -29.55
C LEU A 620 18.56 16.33 -29.62
N ARG A 621 19.57 16.50 -30.47
CA ARG A 621 20.69 15.56 -30.56
C ARG A 621 22.03 16.28 -30.56
N GLY A 622 23.02 15.72 -29.88
CA GLY A 622 24.40 16.21 -29.87
C GLY A 622 25.37 15.17 -29.34
N LYS A 623 26.58 15.60 -29.02
CA LYS A 623 27.65 14.77 -28.47
C LYS A 623 28.09 15.27 -27.09
N VAL A 624 28.77 14.40 -26.35
CA VAL A 624 29.39 14.79 -25.08
C VAL A 624 30.33 15.98 -25.28
N GLY A 625 30.09 17.05 -24.52
CA GLY A 625 30.82 18.30 -24.55
C GLY A 625 30.14 19.42 -25.33
N ASP A 626 29.10 19.13 -26.10
CA ASP A 626 28.35 20.15 -26.84
C ASP A 626 27.56 21.08 -25.90
N VAL A 627 27.31 22.30 -26.36
CA VAL A 627 26.54 23.32 -25.66
C VAL A 627 25.22 23.55 -26.36
N PHE A 628 24.12 23.44 -25.63
CA PHE A 628 22.78 23.78 -26.11
C PHE A 628 22.39 25.16 -25.56
N THR A 629 22.01 26.07 -26.44
CA THR A 629 21.41 27.36 -26.11
C THR A 629 19.98 27.35 -26.62
N VAL A 630 19.03 27.15 -25.72
CA VAL A 630 17.60 27.06 -26.00
C VAL A 630 16.93 28.39 -25.68
N THR A 631 16.36 29.04 -26.69
CA THR A 631 15.46 30.19 -26.49
C THR A 631 14.06 29.64 -26.33
N PHE A 632 13.57 29.65 -25.09
CA PHE A 632 12.22 29.20 -24.75
C PHE A 632 11.25 30.38 -24.78
N ILE A 633 10.21 30.29 -25.60
CA ILE A 633 9.19 31.32 -25.81
C ILE A 633 7.85 30.71 -25.43
N ASN A 634 7.03 31.45 -24.68
CA ASN A 634 5.70 30.99 -24.32
C ASN A 634 4.64 31.68 -25.20
N ASP A 635 4.13 30.96 -26.20
CA ASP A 635 3.04 31.43 -27.07
C ASP A 635 1.68 30.82 -26.68
N ALA A 636 1.62 30.07 -25.58
CA ALA A 636 0.40 29.47 -25.06
C ALA A 636 -0.37 30.45 -24.16
N SER A 637 -1.57 30.04 -23.74
CA SER A 637 -2.47 30.87 -22.94
C SER A 637 -2.13 30.95 -21.44
N MET A 638 -1.25 30.07 -20.95
CA MET A 638 -0.88 29.97 -19.53
C MET A 638 0.64 29.96 -19.31
N GLY A 639 1.08 30.08 -18.06
CA GLY A 639 2.50 30.04 -17.72
C GLY A 639 3.12 28.66 -17.96
N HIS A 640 4.31 28.65 -18.57
CA HIS A 640 5.10 27.43 -18.81
C HIS A 640 6.57 27.65 -18.46
N GLY A 641 7.27 26.56 -18.17
CA GLY A 641 8.70 26.51 -17.93
C GLY A 641 9.32 25.36 -18.73
N ILE A 642 10.63 25.17 -18.61
CA ILE A 642 11.32 24.06 -19.26
C ILE A 642 12.51 23.59 -18.41
N ASP A 643 12.64 22.28 -18.27
CA ASP A 643 13.73 21.60 -17.58
C ASP A 643 14.33 20.53 -18.51
N PHE A 644 15.66 20.49 -18.60
CA PHE A 644 16.44 19.56 -19.40
C PHE A 644 17.32 18.71 -18.49
N HIS A 645 17.07 17.41 -18.41
CA HIS A 645 17.86 16.51 -17.55
C HIS A 645 19.30 16.32 -18.06
N ALA A 646 19.56 16.63 -19.33
CA ALA A 646 20.91 16.66 -19.90
C ALA A 646 21.76 17.85 -19.39
N GLY A 647 21.16 18.81 -18.69
CA GLY A 647 21.84 19.99 -18.14
C GLY A 647 22.05 19.90 -16.63
N SER A 648 23.18 20.42 -16.15
CA SER A 648 23.47 20.58 -14.72
C SER A 648 23.65 22.07 -14.39
N LEU A 649 22.62 22.67 -13.81
CA LEU A 649 22.57 24.11 -13.50
C LEU A 649 21.54 24.40 -12.41
N ALA A 650 21.69 25.53 -11.72
CA ALA A 650 20.74 25.97 -10.70
C ALA A 650 19.37 26.30 -11.35
N PRO A 651 18.25 25.84 -10.78
CA PRO A 651 16.94 25.93 -11.41
C PRO A 651 16.32 27.33 -11.37
N ASP A 652 16.70 28.17 -10.41
CA ASP A 652 15.97 29.39 -10.02
C ASP A 652 15.71 30.37 -11.17
N VAL A 653 16.64 30.47 -12.13
CA VAL A 653 16.55 31.39 -13.26
C VAL A 653 16.12 30.72 -14.56
N PRO A 654 16.77 29.64 -15.02
CA PRO A 654 16.50 29.06 -16.34
C PRO A 654 15.30 28.10 -16.37
N MET A 655 14.85 27.59 -15.21
CA MET A 655 13.69 26.69 -15.10
C MET A 655 12.45 27.38 -14.50
N ARG A 656 12.48 28.71 -14.33
CA ARG A 656 11.33 29.47 -13.84
C ARG A 656 10.17 29.41 -14.85
N THR A 657 8.96 29.60 -14.35
CA THR A 657 7.79 29.82 -15.21
C THR A 657 7.90 31.18 -15.90
N ILE A 658 7.64 31.22 -17.20
CA ILE A 658 7.44 32.43 -17.99
C ILE A 658 5.97 32.56 -18.37
N GLN A 659 5.45 33.79 -18.32
CA GLN A 659 4.07 34.11 -18.68
C GLN A 659 3.88 34.10 -20.20
N PRO A 660 2.64 34.06 -20.71
CA PRO A 660 2.37 34.22 -22.14
C PRO A 660 3.05 35.46 -22.73
N GLY A 661 3.68 35.30 -23.90
CA GLY A 661 4.45 36.33 -24.61
C GLY A 661 5.87 36.56 -24.10
N GLU A 662 6.25 36.00 -22.95
CA GLU A 662 7.61 36.08 -22.43
C GLU A 662 8.56 35.08 -23.09
N ARG A 663 9.86 35.31 -22.92
CA ARG A 663 10.92 34.39 -23.32
C ARG A 663 12.00 34.30 -22.26
N LEU A 664 12.66 33.14 -22.20
CA LEU A 664 13.89 32.94 -21.43
C LEU A 664 14.93 32.22 -22.29
N THR A 665 16.20 32.32 -21.92
CA THR A 665 17.26 31.52 -22.52
C THR A 665 17.76 30.51 -21.50
N TYR A 666 17.70 29.23 -21.86
CA TYR A 666 18.25 28.12 -21.12
C TYR A 666 19.52 27.66 -21.84
N ARG A 667 20.68 27.73 -21.18
CA ARG A 667 21.95 27.29 -21.77
C ARG A 667 22.62 26.24 -20.90
N PHE A 668 22.89 25.06 -21.46
CA PHE A 668 23.60 23.98 -20.78
C PHE A 668 24.67 23.34 -21.65
N LYS A 669 25.63 22.69 -21.01
CA LYS A 669 26.62 21.84 -21.65
C LYS A 669 26.26 20.38 -21.38
N ALA A 670 26.20 19.55 -22.42
CA ALA A 670 25.93 18.13 -22.30
C ALA A 670 27.20 17.40 -21.82
N GLU A 671 27.35 17.20 -20.52
CA GLU A 671 28.57 16.60 -19.96
C GLU A 671 28.57 15.06 -20.00
N HIS A 672 27.40 14.46 -20.21
CA HIS A 672 27.21 13.01 -20.15
C HIS A 672 26.36 12.51 -21.32
N ALA A 673 26.71 11.33 -21.83
CA ALA A 673 25.97 10.63 -22.87
C ALA A 673 24.72 9.97 -22.32
N GLY A 674 23.64 9.95 -23.10
CA GLY A 674 22.37 9.40 -22.65
C GLY A 674 21.19 9.78 -23.53
N ALA A 675 20.07 9.12 -23.27
CA ALA A 675 18.77 9.58 -23.74
C ALA A 675 18.08 10.25 -22.55
N TRP A 676 18.01 11.57 -22.56
CA TRP A 676 17.58 12.38 -21.44
C TRP A 676 16.19 12.92 -21.67
N LEU A 677 15.35 12.92 -20.64
CA LEU A 677 14.07 13.62 -20.67
C LEU A 677 14.28 15.14 -20.60
N TYR A 678 13.43 15.89 -21.28
CA TYR A 678 13.14 17.27 -20.94
C TYR A 678 11.63 17.45 -20.83
N HIS A 679 11.17 18.33 -19.95
CA HIS A 679 9.74 18.56 -19.70
C HIS A 679 9.45 19.96 -19.19
N CYS A 680 8.17 20.33 -19.10
CA CYS A 680 7.77 21.58 -18.46
C CYS A 680 8.10 21.57 -16.95
N SER A 681 8.62 22.67 -16.43
CA SER A 681 8.98 22.85 -15.01
C SER A 681 7.94 23.62 -14.19
N THR A 682 6.82 24.02 -14.80
CA THR A 682 5.74 24.73 -14.10
C THR A 682 4.90 23.77 -13.27
N MET A 683 4.53 24.20 -12.06
CA MET A 683 3.66 23.43 -11.16
C MET A 683 2.17 23.66 -11.48
N PRO A 684 1.33 22.61 -11.43
CA PRO A 684 1.64 21.21 -11.13
C PRO A 684 2.24 20.46 -12.33
N MET A 685 3.49 19.98 -12.22
CA MET A 685 4.20 19.34 -13.34
C MET A 685 3.48 18.11 -13.91
N LEU A 686 2.80 17.33 -13.05
CA LEU A 686 1.96 16.19 -13.45
C LEU A 686 1.00 16.56 -14.58
N GLN A 687 0.38 17.74 -14.48
CA GLN A 687 -0.59 18.23 -15.46
C GLN A 687 0.09 18.67 -16.76
N HIS A 688 1.21 19.39 -16.65
CA HIS A 688 1.92 19.85 -17.84
C HIS A 688 2.48 18.68 -18.66
N MET A 689 3.05 17.68 -18.00
CA MET A 689 3.53 16.47 -18.65
C MET A 689 2.38 15.63 -19.19
N GLY A 690 1.31 15.43 -18.41
CA GLY A 690 0.12 14.67 -18.83
C GLY A 690 -0.62 15.28 -20.03
N ASN A 691 -0.46 16.58 -20.27
CA ASN A 691 -0.98 17.29 -21.45
C ASN A 691 0.01 17.36 -22.62
N GLY A 692 1.17 16.71 -22.54
CA GLY A 692 2.08 16.52 -23.68
C GLY A 692 3.41 17.30 -23.62
N MET A 693 3.70 18.06 -22.56
CA MET A 693 4.93 18.88 -22.48
C MET A 693 6.14 18.08 -22.02
N TYR A 694 6.61 17.17 -22.87
CA TYR A 694 7.83 16.38 -22.68
C TYR A 694 8.54 16.11 -24.01
N GLY A 695 9.82 15.77 -23.97
CA GLY A 695 10.60 15.33 -25.13
C GLY A 695 11.95 14.74 -24.75
N ALA A 696 12.81 14.49 -25.74
CA ALA A 696 14.09 13.84 -25.53
C ALA A 696 15.29 14.68 -25.97
N VAL A 697 16.40 14.58 -25.23
CA VAL A 697 17.74 15.01 -25.64
C VAL A 697 18.62 13.76 -25.76
N ILE A 698 19.09 13.47 -26.96
CA ILE A 698 20.00 12.36 -27.26
C ILE A 698 21.43 12.87 -27.30
N ILE A 699 22.25 12.45 -26.35
CA ILE A 699 23.69 12.74 -26.34
C ILE A 699 24.43 11.46 -26.66
N ASP A 700 25.02 11.40 -27.86
CA ASP A 700 25.73 10.22 -28.34
C ASP A 700 26.87 9.85 -27.39
N PRO A 701 27.00 8.57 -26.96
CA PRO A 701 28.19 8.12 -26.26
C PRO A 701 29.42 8.21 -27.16
N PRO A 702 30.62 8.36 -26.55
CA PRO A 702 31.86 8.25 -27.30
C PRO A 702 31.87 6.94 -28.09
N ASP A 703 32.30 7.02 -29.36
CA ASP A 703 32.44 5.88 -30.26
C ASP A 703 31.14 5.12 -30.55
N LEU A 704 29.98 5.78 -30.50
CA LEU A 704 28.68 5.21 -30.88
C LEU A 704 28.76 4.57 -32.29
N PRO A 705 28.60 3.24 -32.42
CA PRO A 705 28.70 2.58 -33.72
C PRO A 705 27.60 3.03 -34.68
N ARG A 706 27.88 3.01 -35.98
CA ARG A 706 26.87 3.26 -37.01
C ARG A 706 25.91 2.07 -37.10
N VAL A 707 24.63 2.38 -37.31
CA VAL A 707 23.56 1.42 -37.60
C VAL A 707 22.89 1.79 -38.92
N ASP A 708 22.11 0.88 -39.49
CA ASP A 708 21.43 1.08 -40.77
C ASP A 708 20.15 1.91 -40.59
N ARG A 709 19.44 1.67 -39.48
CA ARG A 709 18.22 2.40 -39.07
C ARG A 709 18.32 2.87 -37.63
N GLU A 710 17.93 4.10 -37.37
CA GLU A 710 17.93 4.69 -36.04
C GLU A 710 16.60 5.40 -35.78
N TYR A 711 15.93 5.03 -34.69
CA TYR A 711 14.63 5.56 -34.28
C TYR A 711 14.67 6.10 -32.86
N VAL A 712 13.74 7.00 -32.52
CA VAL A 712 13.49 7.47 -31.17
C VAL A 712 12.01 7.34 -30.81
N LEU A 713 11.74 6.69 -29.68
CA LEU A 713 10.41 6.50 -29.11
C LEU A 713 10.37 7.09 -27.71
N VAL A 714 9.52 8.09 -27.50
CA VAL A 714 9.26 8.70 -26.20
C VAL A 714 7.88 8.23 -25.75
N GLN A 715 7.85 7.46 -24.67
CA GLN A 715 6.59 6.94 -24.12
C GLN A 715 5.98 7.91 -23.12
N GLY A 716 4.72 8.24 -23.33
CA GLY A 716 3.91 8.99 -22.37
C GLY A 716 2.51 8.40 -22.18
N GLU A 717 1.83 8.93 -21.18
CA GLU A 717 0.42 8.64 -20.89
C GLU A 717 -0.50 9.65 -21.57
N LEU A 718 -1.67 9.20 -22.04
CA LEU A 718 -2.72 10.03 -22.57
C LEU A 718 -3.87 10.13 -21.58
N TYR A 719 -4.24 11.36 -21.23
CA TYR A 719 -5.38 11.68 -20.38
C TYR A 719 -6.40 12.49 -21.17
N LEU A 720 -7.49 11.84 -21.58
CA LEU A 720 -8.56 12.46 -22.34
C LEU A 720 -9.38 13.41 -21.47
N GLY A 721 -9.68 14.57 -22.03
CA GLY A 721 -10.47 15.63 -21.39
C GLY A 721 -9.90 17.01 -21.70
N GLU A 722 -10.60 18.05 -21.25
CA GLU A 722 -10.12 19.41 -21.38
C GLU A 722 -8.85 19.61 -20.52
N PRO A 723 -7.72 20.08 -21.09
CA PRO A 723 -6.50 20.38 -20.34
C PRO A 723 -6.80 21.35 -19.20
N GLY A 724 -6.58 20.91 -17.95
CA GLY A 724 -6.94 21.76 -16.81
C GLY A 724 -8.07 21.21 -15.96
N SER A 725 -8.99 20.47 -16.57
CA SER A 725 -10.26 20.09 -15.95
C SER A 725 -10.08 19.17 -14.75
N GLU A 726 -10.99 19.29 -13.78
CA GLU A 726 -10.96 18.48 -12.57
C GLU A 726 -11.02 16.97 -12.89
N GLU A 727 -11.79 16.58 -13.91
CA GLU A 727 -11.90 15.20 -14.36
C GLU A 727 -10.58 14.67 -14.90
N GLN A 728 -9.96 15.39 -15.84
CA GLN A 728 -8.69 14.99 -16.44
C GLN A 728 -7.58 14.94 -15.38
N VAL A 729 -7.52 15.92 -14.48
CA VAL A 729 -6.55 15.96 -13.37
C VAL A 729 -6.80 14.85 -12.36
N ALA A 730 -8.05 14.47 -12.10
CA ALA A 730 -8.37 13.33 -11.24
C ALA A 730 -7.87 12.02 -11.85
N LYS A 731 -8.06 11.81 -13.16
CA LYS A 731 -7.48 10.65 -13.88
C LYS A 731 -5.96 10.58 -13.69
N MET A 732 -5.26 11.71 -13.85
CA MET A 732 -3.81 11.80 -13.62
C MET A 732 -3.40 11.44 -12.18
N ARG A 733 -4.12 11.94 -11.18
CA ARG A 733 -3.82 11.66 -9.75
C ARG A 733 -4.13 10.23 -9.34
N ASP A 734 -5.18 9.65 -9.91
CA ASP A 734 -5.62 8.28 -9.62
C ASP A 734 -4.78 7.23 -10.36
N GLY A 735 -3.91 7.64 -11.29
CA GLY A 735 -3.17 6.72 -12.16
C GLY A 735 -4.08 5.98 -13.13
N ARG A 736 -5.06 6.68 -13.72
CA ARG A 736 -6.04 6.13 -14.67
C ARG A 736 -5.94 6.82 -16.05
N PRO A 737 -4.82 6.70 -16.77
CA PRO A 737 -4.74 7.21 -18.15
C PRO A 737 -5.72 6.46 -19.06
N ASP A 738 -6.17 7.16 -20.11
CA ASP A 738 -7.08 6.62 -21.10
C ASP A 738 -6.34 5.80 -22.17
N ALA A 739 -5.04 6.06 -22.36
CA ALA A 739 -4.15 5.31 -23.23
C ALA A 739 -2.67 5.56 -22.87
N TRP A 740 -1.78 4.79 -23.48
CA TRP A 740 -0.34 5.08 -23.54
C TRP A 740 0.06 5.21 -25.00
N ALA A 741 1.11 5.97 -25.27
CA ALA A 741 1.55 6.21 -26.63
C ALA A 741 3.07 6.28 -26.73
N PHE A 742 3.62 5.66 -27.77
CA PHE A 742 4.91 6.07 -28.29
C PHE A 742 4.71 7.27 -29.21
N ASN A 743 5.43 8.35 -28.92
CA ASN A 743 5.39 9.59 -29.68
C ASN A 743 3.99 10.21 -29.84
N GLY A 744 3.23 10.26 -28.73
CA GLY A 744 2.06 11.14 -28.57
C GLY A 744 0.73 10.68 -29.18
N THR A 745 0.73 9.67 -30.06
CA THR A 745 -0.50 9.08 -30.62
C THR A 745 -0.63 7.60 -30.25
N ALA A 746 -1.71 7.25 -29.53
CA ALA A 746 -2.02 5.87 -29.16
C ALA A 746 -2.19 5.01 -30.43
N SER A 747 -1.44 3.92 -30.52
CA SER A 747 -1.34 3.04 -31.70
C SER A 747 -0.91 3.73 -33.00
N GLY A 748 -0.31 4.92 -32.94
CA GLY A 748 0.08 5.68 -34.15
C GLY A 748 0.97 4.87 -35.10
N TYR A 749 1.96 4.15 -34.56
CA TYR A 749 2.86 3.32 -35.37
C TYR A 749 2.27 1.95 -35.79
N ALA A 750 1.06 1.62 -35.37
CA ALA A 750 0.30 0.52 -35.99
C ALA A 750 -0.32 0.99 -37.33
N HIS A 751 -0.74 2.26 -37.40
CA HIS A 751 -1.29 2.90 -38.59
C HIS A 751 -0.22 3.43 -39.56
N ALA A 752 0.95 3.80 -39.03
CA ALA A 752 2.11 4.20 -39.81
C ALA A 752 3.38 3.45 -39.35
N PRO A 753 3.58 2.19 -39.80
CA PRO A 753 4.72 1.37 -39.40
C PRO A 753 6.09 2.02 -39.65
N LEU A 754 7.03 1.78 -38.75
CA LEU A 754 8.45 2.04 -38.99
C LEU A 754 8.99 1.07 -40.06
N THR A 755 10.13 1.37 -40.68
CA THR A 755 10.61 0.60 -41.84
C THR A 755 12.07 0.17 -41.72
N ALA A 756 12.37 -1.07 -42.05
CA ALA A 756 13.74 -1.59 -42.15
C ALA A 756 13.84 -2.57 -43.33
N ARG A 757 15.07 -2.98 -43.66
CA ARG A 757 15.32 -4.06 -44.62
C ARG A 757 15.87 -5.30 -43.93
N THR A 758 15.69 -6.45 -44.58
CA THR A 758 16.31 -7.70 -44.16
C THR A 758 17.81 -7.50 -43.99
N GLY A 759 18.33 -7.82 -42.81
CA GLY A 759 19.72 -7.65 -42.42
C GLY A 759 20.09 -6.27 -41.87
N ASP A 760 19.20 -5.27 -41.90
CA ASP A 760 19.44 -3.97 -41.28
C ASP A 760 19.69 -4.14 -39.77
N ARG A 761 20.71 -3.45 -39.26
CA ARG A 761 20.84 -3.19 -37.82
C ARG A 761 19.99 -1.99 -37.46
N VAL A 762 19.03 -2.21 -36.56
CA VAL A 762 18.10 -1.20 -36.08
C VAL A 762 18.47 -0.81 -34.66
N ARG A 763 18.67 0.48 -34.40
CA ARG A 763 18.75 1.06 -33.05
C ARG A 763 17.46 1.81 -32.73
N VAL A 764 16.88 1.54 -31.57
CA VAL A 764 15.74 2.29 -31.04
C VAL A 764 16.14 2.94 -29.74
N TRP A 765 16.22 4.26 -29.74
CA TRP A 765 16.33 5.09 -28.54
C TRP A 765 14.96 5.17 -27.87
N VAL A 766 14.91 4.94 -26.56
CA VAL A 766 13.66 4.95 -25.79
C VAL A 766 13.81 5.86 -24.58
N VAL A 767 12.82 6.73 -24.36
CA VAL A 767 12.71 7.57 -23.15
C VAL A 767 11.33 7.34 -22.52
N ALA A 768 11.30 6.97 -21.25
CA ALA A 768 10.06 6.85 -20.48
C ALA A 768 9.69 8.22 -19.88
N ALA A 769 8.92 9.03 -20.59
CA ALA A 769 8.57 10.37 -20.12
C ALA A 769 7.60 10.36 -18.92
N GLY A 770 6.69 9.38 -18.84
CA GLY A 770 5.68 9.29 -17.78
C GLY A 770 4.41 10.09 -18.09
N PRO A 771 3.81 10.80 -17.11
CA PRO A 771 4.39 11.24 -15.84
C PRO A 771 4.48 10.22 -14.71
N ALA A 772 3.82 9.05 -14.78
CA ALA A 772 3.81 8.07 -13.69
C ALA A 772 4.37 6.68 -14.06
N SER A 773 4.30 6.31 -15.34
CA SER A 773 4.57 4.97 -15.86
C SER A 773 5.97 4.87 -16.45
N GLY A 774 6.63 3.73 -16.20
CA GLY A 774 7.82 3.33 -16.95
C GLY A 774 7.46 2.68 -18.28
N THR A 775 8.45 2.13 -18.97
CA THR A 775 8.25 1.27 -20.15
C THR A 775 9.07 0.00 -20.04
N ALA A 776 8.53 -1.12 -20.51
CA ALA A 776 9.25 -2.36 -20.76
C ALA A 776 9.33 -2.59 -22.27
N PHE A 777 10.15 -1.80 -22.97
CA PHE A 777 10.19 -1.81 -24.43
C PHE A 777 10.70 -3.14 -24.98
N HIS A 778 9.93 -3.71 -25.91
CA HIS A 778 10.21 -5.00 -26.55
C HIS A 778 9.89 -4.93 -28.04
N ILE A 779 10.69 -5.62 -28.87
CA ILE A 779 10.36 -5.90 -30.28
C ILE A 779 10.11 -7.40 -30.42
N VAL A 780 8.87 -7.77 -30.69
CA VAL A 780 8.43 -9.15 -30.88
C VAL A 780 9.15 -9.73 -32.10
N GLY A 781 9.80 -10.88 -31.90
CA GLY A 781 10.57 -11.57 -32.94
C GLY A 781 12.02 -11.10 -33.09
N ALA A 782 12.48 -10.13 -32.29
CA ALA A 782 13.87 -9.68 -32.25
C ALA A 782 14.46 -9.83 -30.83
N GLN A 783 15.74 -10.17 -30.76
CA GLN A 783 16.54 -10.13 -29.54
C GLN A 783 17.54 -8.99 -29.64
N PHE A 784 17.71 -8.25 -28.55
CA PHE A 784 18.68 -7.18 -28.48
C PHE A 784 20.08 -7.74 -28.20
N ASP A 785 21.02 -7.44 -29.08
CA ASP A 785 22.44 -7.78 -28.90
C ASP A 785 23.26 -6.60 -28.34
N THR A 786 22.62 -5.44 -28.21
CA THR A 786 23.20 -4.24 -27.60
C THR A 786 22.12 -3.51 -26.81
N VAL A 787 22.41 -3.17 -25.56
CA VAL A 787 21.51 -2.41 -24.68
C VAL A 787 22.34 -1.36 -23.94
N TYR A 788 21.89 -0.12 -24.02
CA TYR A 788 22.45 1.03 -23.30
C TYR A 788 21.34 1.66 -22.46
N LYS A 789 21.58 1.86 -21.16
CA LYS A 789 20.60 2.40 -20.22
C LYS A 789 21.29 3.37 -19.27
N GLU A 790 20.71 4.56 -19.12
CA GLU A 790 21.12 5.55 -18.10
C GLU A 790 22.63 5.85 -18.09
N GLY A 791 23.22 6.00 -19.28
CA GLY A 791 24.64 6.34 -19.40
C GLY A 791 25.61 5.15 -19.50
N ALA A 792 25.12 3.91 -19.45
CA ALA A 792 25.96 2.71 -19.44
C ALA A 792 25.47 1.61 -20.40
N TYR A 793 26.42 0.95 -21.07
CA TYR A 793 26.14 -0.29 -21.79
C TYR A 793 25.91 -1.43 -20.81
N GLN A 794 24.76 -2.08 -20.92
CA GLN A 794 24.45 -3.33 -20.23
C GLN A 794 24.79 -4.56 -21.09
N LEU A 795 24.75 -4.39 -22.40
CA LEU A 795 25.13 -5.38 -23.40
C LEU A 795 25.75 -4.68 -24.60
N ARG A 796 26.82 -5.23 -25.16
CA ARG A 796 27.48 -4.74 -26.38
C ARG A 796 27.50 -5.82 -27.46
N LYS A 797 27.44 -5.37 -28.71
CA LYS A 797 27.68 -6.23 -29.88
C LYS A 797 28.99 -7.00 -29.72
N GLY A 798 28.90 -8.33 -29.79
CA GLY A 798 30.03 -9.25 -29.64
C GLY A 798 30.07 -9.97 -28.29
N ASP A 799 29.26 -9.55 -27.32
CA ASP A 799 29.02 -10.31 -26.11
C ASP A 799 28.22 -11.60 -26.43
N ASP A 800 28.46 -12.68 -25.68
CA ASP A 800 27.75 -13.97 -25.85
C ASP A 800 26.28 -13.94 -25.34
N GLY A 801 25.84 -12.81 -24.78
CA GLY A 801 24.53 -12.62 -24.17
C GLY A 801 23.52 -11.90 -25.07
N GLY A 802 22.26 -11.92 -24.68
CA GLY A 802 21.16 -11.21 -25.34
C GLY A 802 20.17 -10.63 -24.33
N ALA A 803 19.44 -9.59 -24.73
CA ALA A 803 18.37 -9.00 -23.95
C ALA A 803 17.05 -9.00 -24.73
N GLN A 804 15.94 -9.15 -24.02
CA GLN A 804 14.60 -9.17 -24.62
C GLN A 804 13.84 -7.86 -24.42
N ILE A 805 14.16 -7.12 -23.35
CA ILE A 805 13.44 -5.93 -22.90
C ILE A 805 14.46 -4.86 -22.53
N LEU A 806 14.18 -3.62 -22.93
CA LEU A 806 14.78 -2.42 -22.34
C LEU A 806 13.79 -1.87 -21.30
N ASP A 807 14.05 -2.15 -20.03
CA ASP A 807 13.21 -1.66 -18.92
C ASP A 807 13.65 -0.25 -18.52
N LEU A 808 12.71 0.69 -18.42
CA LEU A 808 12.99 2.08 -18.04
C LEU A 808 11.94 2.53 -17.03
N ALA A 809 12.38 3.05 -15.89
CA ALA A 809 11.51 3.75 -14.95
C ALA A 809 11.11 5.14 -15.50
N PRO A 810 10.05 5.80 -14.98
CA PRO A 810 9.73 7.17 -15.38
C PRO A 810 10.94 8.09 -15.24
N GLY A 811 11.21 8.89 -16.27
CA GLY A 811 12.37 9.78 -16.37
C GLY A 811 13.64 9.14 -16.94
N GLN A 812 13.68 7.82 -17.13
CA GLN A 812 14.87 7.13 -17.63
C GLN A 812 14.89 7.01 -19.15
N GLY A 813 16.09 6.85 -19.70
CA GLY A 813 16.26 6.61 -21.13
C GLY A 813 17.46 5.72 -21.49
N GLY A 814 17.42 5.23 -22.72
CA GLY A 814 18.43 4.31 -23.25
C GLY A 814 18.25 4.02 -24.74
N PHE A 815 18.95 3.01 -25.24
CA PHE A 815 18.66 2.41 -26.54
C PHE A 815 18.89 0.91 -26.54
N ALA A 816 18.22 0.23 -27.46
CA ALA A 816 18.45 -1.17 -27.78
C ALA A 816 18.74 -1.35 -29.27
N GLU A 817 19.57 -2.32 -29.63
CA GLU A 817 19.85 -2.69 -31.02
C GLU A 817 19.59 -4.16 -31.30
N ALA A 818 19.06 -4.43 -32.48
CA ALA A 818 18.89 -5.77 -33.03
C ALA A 818 19.17 -5.79 -34.53
N VAL A 819 19.47 -6.96 -35.07
CA VAL A 819 19.45 -7.24 -36.50
C VAL A 819 18.13 -7.93 -36.82
N VAL A 820 17.42 -7.47 -37.85
CA VAL A 820 16.17 -8.10 -38.31
C VAL A 820 16.48 -9.06 -39.47
N PRO A 821 16.45 -10.39 -39.25
CA PRO A 821 17.04 -11.34 -40.19
C PRO A 821 16.13 -11.72 -41.36
N GLU A 822 14.83 -11.45 -41.28
CA GLU A 822 13.83 -11.88 -42.27
C GLU A 822 12.83 -10.75 -42.54
N ALA A 823 12.27 -10.71 -43.74
CA ALA A 823 11.17 -9.80 -44.06
C ALA A 823 9.91 -10.18 -43.26
N GLY A 824 9.15 -9.18 -42.81
CA GLY A 824 7.99 -9.40 -41.96
C GLY A 824 7.49 -8.14 -41.28
N HIS A 825 6.53 -8.33 -40.37
CA HIS A 825 6.03 -7.27 -39.50
C HIS A 825 6.42 -7.63 -38.07
N TYR A 826 7.28 -6.83 -37.45
CA TYR A 826 7.78 -7.03 -36.10
C TYR A 826 7.07 -6.04 -35.16
N PRO A 827 6.06 -6.48 -34.38
CA PRO A 827 5.43 -5.60 -33.41
C PRO A 827 6.45 -5.11 -32.38
N PHE A 828 6.40 -3.83 -32.02
CA PHE A 828 7.09 -3.33 -30.84
C PHE A 828 6.09 -2.78 -29.85
N VAL A 829 6.32 -3.02 -28.57
CA VAL A 829 5.35 -2.75 -27.49
C VAL A 829 6.04 -2.31 -26.21
N ASP A 830 5.29 -1.64 -25.35
CA ASP A 830 5.51 -1.76 -23.90
C ASP A 830 4.96 -3.11 -23.42
N HIS A 831 5.82 -3.92 -22.80
CA HIS A 831 5.46 -5.25 -22.33
C HIS A 831 4.69 -5.26 -20.99
N ASP A 832 4.46 -4.10 -20.37
CA ASP A 832 3.27 -3.96 -19.52
C ASP A 832 2.03 -3.97 -20.44
N MET A 833 1.38 -5.13 -20.56
CA MET A 833 0.33 -5.31 -21.56
C MET A 833 -0.86 -4.36 -21.38
N ARG A 834 -1.03 -3.76 -20.19
CA ARG A 834 -2.01 -2.67 -19.99
C ARG A 834 -1.66 -1.46 -20.85
N HIS A 835 -0.38 -1.12 -20.95
CA HIS A 835 0.12 -0.01 -21.77
C HIS A 835 0.14 -0.39 -23.25
N GLY A 836 0.66 -1.59 -23.57
CA GLY A 836 0.76 -2.10 -24.94
C GLY A 836 -0.61 -2.22 -25.63
N GLU A 837 -1.57 -2.89 -24.99
CA GLU A 837 -2.93 -3.08 -25.55
C GLU A 837 -3.75 -1.78 -25.56
N SER A 838 -3.37 -0.79 -24.75
CA SER A 838 -3.99 0.53 -24.71
C SER A 838 -3.23 1.59 -25.52
N GLY A 839 -2.32 1.18 -26.41
CA GLY A 839 -1.79 2.04 -27.47
C GLY A 839 -0.27 2.26 -27.51
N ALA A 840 0.49 1.83 -26.49
CA ALA A 840 1.95 1.86 -26.54
C ALA A 840 2.49 0.69 -27.37
N ALA A 841 2.10 0.66 -28.65
CA ALA A 841 2.42 -0.38 -29.60
C ALA A 841 2.57 0.17 -31.03
N GLY A 842 3.34 -0.54 -31.84
CA GLY A 842 3.52 -0.23 -33.25
C GLY A 842 4.13 -1.40 -34.01
N VAL A 843 4.42 -1.19 -35.29
CA VAL A 843 5.01 -2.22 -36.15
C VAL A 843 6.28 -1.70 -36.80
N LEU A 844 7.34 -2.51 -36.77
CA LEU A 844 8.49 -2.38 -37.64
C LEU A 844 8.30 -3.30 -38.85
N LYS A 845 8.02 -2.68 -40.01
CA LYS A 845 7.85 -3.37 -41.29
C LYS A 845 9.22 -3.59 -41.94
N VAL A 846 9.60 -4.85 -42.10
CA VAL A 846 10.85 -5.28 -42.71
C VAL A 846 10.58 -5.81 -44.11
N THR A 847 11.27 -5.27 -45.11
CA THR A 847 11.20 -5.70 -46.52
C THR A 847 12.53 -6.27 -46.98
N ASP A 848 12.54 -7.07 -48.04
CA ASP A 848 13.78 -7.51 -48.69
C ASP A 848 14.56 -6.36 -49.36
#